data_AF-A0A1M3PAA1-F1
#
_entry.id   AF-A0A1M3PAA1-F1
#
_cell.length_a   1.000
_cell.length_b   1.000
_cell.length_c   1.000
_cell.angle_alpha   90.00
_cell.angle_beta   90.00
_cell.angle_gamma   90.00
#
_symmetry.space_group_name_H-M   'P 1'
#
loop_
_entity.id
_entity.type
_entity.pdbx_description
1 polymer ?
#
loop_
_entity_poly.entity_id
_entity_poly.type
_entity_poly.pdbx_seq_one_letter_code
_entity_poly.pdbx_strand_id
1 'polypeptide(L)'
;MDVLEPGGRVLFLSADAAVIERQMAGEEVSLAQAGALRDDISTDEITPIGVLTCFDERLGRHPYVGLQVDGRRPIGTDGVRGGGFRVTVAGRRYGKGSSREHSPAAELAAGIRLVIAAGFERIYRQNADNLGLFTSTDFSLVARIQAGEAIGVDELVAGRDALAAAILRAGGLLRYGRARMGAAGPAAVAARPRTLVEKILARHALRTGDTSGALAAGEGGFVRADWRFIHEYYTGMARHMLHATFGFPATLHDAGTVLCFEDHLSYAHRSPEHLGRGLMGGVRELSAAHRAFVAEYGLRDHGYLAGGEGSEGISHALMAEQYALPGQVVVGTDSHTPHSGALGCVAFGVGTTDMANAMVTGAVRLTVPESLLVVLDGAVPPGVTAKDVVLHLLADPRIRAGAGVGRAFEFSGSGIAAFSTDERTVLTNMTAELGGFTGILAPDSETVRFLRERRGVDFTLEAWMRSDPDAMFAETIRVDCAALTPMVAAPGDPGNGVALGGLAERVRVDIAYGGSCTAGKRADFDQYHQVLDWAARRGLVVPAGVRLFLQFGTVAVREYCAAQGYLAAFEAVGAELLQPACGACANCGPGSSERAEQVTVSAINRNFPGRSGPGKLWLASPPTVAASAIAGELVSFAELRARYPG
;
A
#
# COMPACT_ATOMS: atom_id res chain seq x y z
N MET A 1 10.73 19.24 -25.27
CA MET A 1 9.64 20.24 -25.18
C MET A 1 10.15 21.24 -24.19
N ASP A 2 10.37 22.46 -24.65
CA ASP A 2 11.16 23.44 -23.89
C ASP A 2 10.26 24.43 -23.15
N VAL A 3 8.99 24.51 -23.55
CA VAL A 3 7.94 25.35 -22.95
C VAL A 3 6.63 24.59 -22.81
N LEU A 4 5.83 24.96 -21.81
CA LEU A 4 4.42 24.62 -21.69
C LEU A 4 3.59 25.67 -22.45
N GLU A 5 3.02 25.24 -23.58
CA GLU A 5 2.20 26.12 -24.42
C GLU A 5 0.91 26.57 -23.73
N PRO A 6 0.52 27.86 -23.86
CA PRO A 6 -0.57 28.49 -23.13
C PRO A 6 -2.00 28.05 -23.51
N GLY A 7 -2.17 27.07 -24.40
CA GLY A 7 -3.51 26.64 -24.82
C GLY A 7 -4.36 26.08 -23.67
N GLY A 8 -5.69 26.25 -23.77
CA GLY A 8 -6.68 25.65 -22.86
C GLY A 8 -7.06 26.51 -21.65
N ARG A 9 -8.10 26.08 -20.92
CA ARG A 9 -8.65 26.83 -19.79
C ARG A 9 -8.01 26.43 -18.46
N VAL A 10 -8.11 27.32 -17.47
CA VAL A 10 -7.71 27.06 -16.08
C VAL A 10 -8.93 26.63 -15.28
N LEU A 11 -8.85 25.47 -14.63
CA LEU A 11 -9.87 24.94 -13.71
C LEU A 11 -9.50 25.29 -12.27
N PHE A 12 -10.28 26.15 -11.63
CA PHE A 12 -10.17 26.41 -10.20
C PHE A 12 -11.08 25.46 -9.43
N LEU A 13 -10.50 24.62 -8.59
CA LEU A 13 -11.23 23.82 -7.60
C LEU A 13 -11.61 24.72 -6.42
N SER A 14 -12.64 25.54 -6.62
CA SER A 14 -13.17 26.46 -5.61
C SER A 14 -13.88 25.71 -4.48
N ALA A 15 -13.84 26.28 -3.28
CA ALA A 15 -14.65 25.86 -2.15
C ALA A 15 -16.15 26.21 -2.30
N ASP A 16 -16.52 26.95 -3.36
CA ASP A 16 -17.91 27.19 -3.76
C ASP A 16 -18.23 26.37 -5.03
N ALA A 17 -19.18 25.45 -4.92
CA ALA A 17 -19.59 24.60 -6.04
C ALA A 17 -20.18 25.41 -7.22
N ALA A 18 -20.82 26.56 -6.98
CA ALA A 18 -21.39 27.39 -8.04
C ALA A 18 -20.30 27.98 -8.96
N VAL A 19 -19.12 28.27 -8.41
CA VAL A 19 -17.96 28.74 -9.19
C VAL A 19 -17.42 27.64 -10.09
N ILE A 20 -17.39 26.38 -9.61
CA ILE A 20 -16.96 25.24 -10.44
C ILE A 20 -17.99 24.98 -11.54
N GLU A 21 -19.28 25.02 -11.23
CA GLU A 21 -20.36 24.82 -12.20
C GLU A 21 -20.35 25.87 -13.33
N ARG A 22 -20.07 27.14 -13.02
CA ARG A 22 -19.86 28.20 -14.02
C ARG A 22 -18.71 27.88 -14.98
N GLN A 23 -17.59 27.38 -14.45
CA GLN A 23 -16.48 26.92 -15.28
C GLN A 23 -16.88 25.72 -16.16
N MET A 24 -17.65 24.77 -15.64
CA MET A 24 -18.17 23.66 -16.45
C MET A 24 -19.11 24.14 -17.57
N ALA A 25 -19.83 25.24 -17.35
CA ALA A 25 -20.68 25.88 -18.35
C ALA A 25 -19.90 26.71 -19.40
N GLY A 26 -18.56 26.76 -19.32
CA GLY A 26 -17.71 27.44 -20.29
C GLY A 26 -17.20 28.81 -19.86
N GLU A 27 -17.58 29.30 -18.68
CA GLU A 27 -17.14 30.62 -18.21
C GLU A 27 -15.67 30.63 -17.77
N GLU A 28 -14.92 31.67 -18.14
CA GLU A 28 -13.56 31.89 -17.60
C GLU A 28 -13.62 32.62 -16.26
N VAL A 29 -12.90 32.08 -15.28
CA VAL A 29 -12.86 32.58 -13.92
C VAL A 29 -11.42 33.00 -13.61
N SER A 30 -11.24 34.18 -13.00
CA SER A 30 -9.94 34.61 -12.46
C SER A 30 -9.70 34.01 -11.06
N LEU A 31 -8.44 33.96 -10.61
CA LEU A 31 -8.13 33.51 -9.25
C LEU A 31 -8.88 34.29 -8.15
N ALA A 32 -9.12 35.58 -8.35
CA ALA A 32 -9.90 36.40 -7.42
C ALA A 32 -11.38 36.00 -7.40
N GLN A 33 -11.97 35.71 -8.56
CA GLN A 33 -13.35 35.21 -8.67
C GLN A 33 -13.49 33.76 -8.19
N ALA A 34 -12.41 32.97 -8.21
CA ALA A 34 -12.39 31.62 -7.68
C ALA A 34 -12.59 31.58 -6.16
N GLY A 35 -12.27 32.66 -5.46
CA GLY A 35 -12.41 32.76 -4.00
C GLY A 35 -11.50 31.77 -3.26
N ALA A 36 -12.01 31.23 -2.15
CA ALA A 36 -11.30 30.19 -1.41
C ALA A 36 -11.20 28.92 -2.26
N LEU A 37 -10.00 28.32 -2.33
CA LEU A 37 -9.77 27.07 -3.04
C LEU A 37 -9.98 25.89 -2.09
N ARG A 38 -10.36 24.73 -2.64
CA ARG A 38 -10.48 23.49 -1.89
C ARG A 38 -9.11 23.01 -1.45
N ASP A 39 -8.92 22.96 -0.15
CA ASP A 39 -7.86 22.19 0.50
C ASP A 39 -8.23 20.70 0.53
N ASP A 40 -7.23 19.85 0.80
CA ASP A 40 -7.43 18.44 1.14
C ASP A 40 -8.03 17.59 0.00
N ILE A 41 -7.79 17.97 -1.27
CA ILE A 41 -8.21 17.18 -2.43
C ILE A 41 -7.59 15.78 -2.36
N SER A 42 -8.44 14.77 -2.17
CA SER A 42 -8.03 13.38 -2.06
C SER A 42 -8.02 12.65 -3.40
N THR A 43 -7.22 11.60 -3.52
CA THR A 43 -7.23 10.75 -4.72
C THR A 43 -8.56 10.05 -4.95
N ASP A 44 -9.38 9.84 -3.91
CA ASP A 44 -10.77 9.39 -4.03
C ASP A 44 -11.72 10.44 -4.62
N GLU A 45 -11.49 11.73 -4.36
CA GLU A 45 -12.21 12.83 -5.02
C GLU A 45 -11.81 12.95 -6.49
N ILE A 46 -10.53 12.73 -6.81
CA ILE A 46 -10.03 12.77 -8.20
C ILE A 46 -10.53 11.55 -8.99
N THR A 47 -10.31 10.32 -8.48
CA THR A 47 -10.75 9.06 -9.11
C THR A 47 -11.35 8.11 -8.06
N PRO A 48 -12.69 8.10 -7.86
CA PRO A 48 -13.33 7.22 -6.89
C PRO A 48 -13.23 5.74 -7.31
N ILE A 49 -13.48 4.81 -6.39
CA ILE A 49 -13.23 3.36 -6.57
C ILE A 49 -13.77 2.76 -7.87
N GLY A 50 -14.95 3.21 -8.34
CA GLY A 50 -15.52 2.71 -9.61
C GLY A 50 -14.66 3.02 -10.83
N VAL A 51 -13.92 4.14 -10.79
CA VAL A 51 -12.99 4.56 -11.86
C VAL A 51 -11.73 3.69 -11.89
N LEU A 52 -11.38 3.00 -10.80
CA LEU A 52 -10.22 2.09 -10.76
C LEU A 52 -10.40 0.84 -11.62
N THR A 53 -11.60 0.61 -12.16
CA THR A 53 -11.82 -0.42 -13.18
C THR A 53 -11.38 0.01 -14.58
N CYS A 54 -11.02 1.29 -14.75
CA CYS A 54 -10.56 1.88 -15.99
C CYS A 54 -9.04 2.07 -15.95
N PHE A 55 -8.33 1.65 -17.00
CA PHE A 55 -6.87 1.59 -17.01
C PHE A 55 -6.21 2.21 -18.26
N ASP A 56 -7.01 2.74 -19.18
CA ASP A 56 -6.56 3.32 -20.45
C ASP A 56 -7.02 4.79 -20.61
N GLU A 57 -6.99 5.32 -21.83
CA GLU A 57 -7.40 6.69 -22.18
C GLU A 57 -8.82 7.08 -21.71
N ARG A 58 -9.70 6.10 -21.43
CA ARG A 58 -11.02 6.36 -20.85
C ARG A 58 -10.91 7.01 -19.46
N LEU A 59 -9.77 6.91 -18.78
CA LEU A 59 -9.51 7.62 -17.52
C LEU A 59 -9.67 9.14 -17.66
N GLY A 60 -9.35 9.70 -18.83
CA GLY A 60 -9.51 11.13 -19.11
C GLY A 60 -10.95 11.64 -19.03
N ARG A 61 -11.93 10.73 -18.94
CA ARG A 61 -13.35 11.08 -18.76
C ARG A 61 -13.70 11.33 -17.28
N HIS A 62 -12.85 10.95 -16.33
CA HIS A 62 -13.23 10.83 -14.94
C HIS A 62 -12.45 11.66 -13.90
N PRO A 63 -11.56 12.63 -14.22
CA PRO A 63 -10.92 13.41 -13.16
C PRO A 63 -11.95 14.26 -12.39
N TYR A 64 -11.84 14.24 -11.07
CA TYR A 64 -12.65 14.98 -10.08
C TYR A 64 -14.13 14.57 -9.99
N VAL A 65 -14.55 13.42 -10.54
CA VAL A 65 -15.96 12.98 -10.46
C VAL A 65 -16.41 12.57 -9.05
N GLY A 66 -15.45 12.38 -8.14
CA GLY A 66 -15.69 12.14 -6.71
C GLY A 66 -15.71 13.43 -5.87
N LEU A 67 -15.30 14.57 -6.43
CA LEU A 67 -15.19 15.84 -5.72
C LEU A 67 -16.56 16.30 -5.21
N GLN A 68 -16.64 16.54 -3.90
CA GLN A 68 -17.83 17.08 -3.26
C GLN A 68 -17.55 18.46 -2.69
N VAL A 69 -18.40 19.42 -3.03
CA VAL A 69 -18.36 20.80 -2.53
C VAL A 69 -19.81 21.20 -2.23
N ASP A 70 -20.07 21.64 -0.99
CA ASP A 70 -21.42 21.98 -0.49
C ASP A 70 -22.47 20.88 -0.73
N GLY A 71 -22.08 19.61 -0.55
CA GLY A 71 -22.95 18.45 -0.78
C GLY A 71 -23.29 18.18 -2.25
N ARG A 72 -22.71 18.93 -3.19
CA ARG A 72 -22.87 18.77 -4.64
C ARG A 72 -21.64 18.13 -5.25
N ARG A 73 -21.81 17.52 -6.43
CA ARG A 73 -20.71 17.03 -7.28
C ARG A 73 -20.63 17.89 -8.54
N PRO A 74 -19.90 19.01 -8.51
CA PRO A 74 -19.96 20.01 -9.57
C PRO A 74 -19.22 19.59 -10.86
N ILE A 75 -18.41 18.52 -10.81
CA ILE A 75 -17.66 18.00 -11.95
C ILE A 75 -18.19 16.60 -12.30
N GLY A 76 -18.80 16.48 -13.49
CA GLY A 76 -19.31 15.22 -14.02
C GLY A 76 -18.30 14.49 -14.89
N THR A 77 -18.71 13.30 -15.38
CA THR A 77 -17.96 12.58 -16.41
C THR A 77 -17.83 13.46 -17.66
N ASP A 78 -16.65 13.43 -18.29
CA ASP A 78 -16.23 14.28 -19.40
C ASP A 78 -16.17 15.78 -19.10
N GLY A 79 -16.45 16.23 -17.87
CA GLY A 79 -16.50 17.66 -17.52
C GLY A 79 -15.16 18.38 -17.73
N VAL A 80 -14.07 17.78 -17.25
CA VAL A 80 -12.72 18.39 -17.41
C VAL A 80 -12.26 18.37 -18.87
N ARG A 81 -12.40 17.21 -19.53
CA ARG A 81 -11.99 17.03 -20.93
C ARG A 81 -12.82 17.91 -21.87
N GLY A 82 -14.13 17.88 -21.72
CA GLY A 82 -15.08 18.67 -22.52
C GLY A 82 -14.98 20.18 -22.26
N GLY A 83 -14.59 20.57 -21.05
CA GLY A 83 -14.31 21.96 -20.70
C GLY A 83 -13.00 22.50 -21.28
N GLY A 84 -12.15 21.66 -21.89
CA GLY A 84 -10.89 22.07 -22.53
C GLY A 84 -9.85 22.58 -21.53
N PHE A 85 -9.90 22.11 -20.29
CA PHE A 85 -8.96 22.55 -19.25
C PHE A 85 -7.57 21.94 -19.47
N ARG A 86 -6.54 22.76 -19.29
CA ARG A 86 -5.13 22.34 -19.35
C ARG A 86 -4.36 22.61 -18.06
N VAL A 87 -4.92 23.40 -17.15
CA VAL A 87 -4.35 23.68 -15.83
C VAL A 87 -5.40 23.49 -14.75
N THR A 88 -5.05 22.81 -13.67
CA THR A 88 -5.88 22.76 -12.45
C THR A 88 -5.24 23.61 -11.35
N VAL A 89 -6.05 24.37 -10.62
CA VAL A 89 -5.62 25.20 -9.48
C VAL A 89 -6.42 24.82 -8.23
N ALA A 90 -5.73 24.53 -7.12
CA ALA A 90 -6.34 24.07 -5.87
C ALA A 90 -5.60 24.59 -4.62
N GLY A 91 -6.13 24.26 -3.44
CA GLY A 91 -5.59 24.69 -2.15
C GLY A 91 -4.40 23.84 -1.68
N ARG A 92 -4.30 23.64 -0.36
CA ARG A 92 -3.25 22.87 0.31
C ARG A 92 -3.53 21.37 0.25
N ARG A 93 -2.48 20.56 0.46
CA ARG A 93 -2.54 19.09 0.62
C ARG A 93 -3.23 18.36 -0.56
N TYR A 94 -2.81 18.71 -1.77
CA TYR A 94 -3.34 18.13 -2.98
C TYR A 94 -2.85 16.69 -3.20
N GLY A 95 -3.78 15.79 -3.54
CA GLY A 95 -3.49 14.40 -3.87
C GLY A 95 -3.34 13.47 -2.66
N LYS A 96 -4.07 13.74 -1.57
CA LYS A 96 -3.99 12.93 -0.34
C LYS A 96 -4.68 11.58 -0.44
N GLY A 97 -4.27 10.63 0.40
CA GLY A 97 -4.90 9.31 0.51
C GLY A 97 -4.13 8.23 -0.26
N SER A 98 -4.86 7.39 -1.00
CA SER A 98 -4.33 6.21 -1.68
C SER A 98 -3.28 6.56 -2.74
N SER A 99 -2.27 5.71 -2.90
CA SER A 99 -1.16 5.83 -3.87
C SER A 99 -1.56 5.59 -5.33
N ARG A 100 -2.87 5.57 -5.64
CA ARG A 100 -3.40 5.29 -6.98
C ARG A 100 -2.87 6.28 -8.02
N GLU A 101 -2.13 5.77 -9.00
CA GLU A 101 -1.65 6.58 -10.13
C GLU A 101 -2.75 6.92 -11.14
N HIS A 102 -3.91 6.26 -11.03
CA HIS A 102 -5.14 6.58 -11.77
C HIS A 102 -5.49 8.07 -11.69
N SER A 103 -5.26 8.74 -10.56
CA SER A 103 -5.60 10.15 -10.37
C SER A 103 -4.79 11.09 -11.28
N PRO A 104 -3.44 11.17 -11.19
CA PRO A 104 -2.66 11.98 -12.12
C PRO A 104 -2.75 11.48 -13.56
N ALA A 105 -2.95 10.18 -13.80
CA ALA A 105 -3.17 9.65 -15.14
C ALA A 105 -4.49 10.15 -15.76
N ALA A 106 -5.58 10.20 -14.99
CA ALA A 106 -6.87 10.72 -15.43
C ALA A 106 -6.79 12.22 -15.76
N GLU A 107 -6.10 13.00 -14.95
CA GLU A 107 -5.87 14.43 -15.21
C GLU A 107 -5.09 14.63 -16.51
N LEU A 108 -3.98 13.89 -16.69
CA LEU A 108 -3.16 13.96 -17.89
C LEU A 108 -3.95 13.54 -19.15
N ALA A 109 -4.69 12.44 -19.08
CA ALA A 109 -5.53 11.93 -20.16
C ALA A 109 -6.72 12.86 -20.49
N ALA A 110 -7.20 13.63 -19.52
CA ALA A 110 -8.24 14.64 -19.75
C ALA A 110 -7.73 15.91 -20.45
N GLY A 111 -6.41 16.11 -20.49
CA GLY A 111 -5.78 17.27 -21.13
C GLY A 111 -5.01 18.17 -20.17
N ILE A 112 -5.06 17.94 -18.85
CA ILE A 112 -4.28 18.70 -17.88
C ILE A 112 -2.79 18.47 -18.12
N ARG A 113 -2.00 19.54 -18.04
CA ARG A 113 -0.54 19.53 -18.20
C ARG A 113 0.18 20.15 -17.02
N LEU A 114 -0.50 20.96 -16.21
CA LEU A 114 0.02 21.57 -15.00
C LEU A 114 -1.03 21.56 -13.89
N VAL A 115 -0.64 21.16 -12.69
CA VAL A 115 -1.43 21.37 -11.46
C VAL A 115 -0.71 22.38 -10.59
N ILE A 116 -1.42 23.45 -10.20
CA ILE A 116 -0.94 24.48 -9.28
C ILE A 116 -1.69 24.32 -7.96
N ALA A 117 -0.97 24.11 -6.86
CA ALA A 117 -1.58 23.98 -5.54
C ALA A 117 -0.65 24.52 -4.45
N ALA A 118 -1.21 24.92 -3.32
CA ALA A 118 -0.42 25.46 -2.20
C ALA A 118 0.47 24.39 -1.54
N GLY A 119 0.21 23.11 -1.78
CA GLY A 119 1.09 22.00 -1.38
C GLY A 119 0.60 20.67 -1.93
N PHE A 120 1.52 19.73 -2.13
CA PHE A 120 1.24 18.40 -2.69
C PHE A 120 1.65 17.30 -1.72
N GLU A 121 0.87 16.22 -1.73
CA GLU A 121 1.24 14.98 -1.06
C GLU A 121 2.30 14.24 -1.88
N ARG A 122 3.32 13.72 -1.20
CA ARG A 122 4.58 13.24 -1.82
C ARG A 122 4.35 12.20 -2.92
N ILE A 123 3.48 11.21 -2.67
CA ILE A 123 3.23 10.10 -3.60
C ILE A 123 2.51 10.59 -4.85
N TYR A 124 1.49 11.45 -4.71
CA TYR A 124 0.82 12.04 -5.87
C TYR A 124 1.81 12.83 -6.74
N ARG A 125 2.65 13.66 -6.11
CA ARG A 125 3.64 14.47 -6.82
C ARG A 125 4.66 13.62 -7.57
N GLN A 126 5.13 12.55 -6.96
CA GLN A 126 6.03 11.58 -7.60
C GLN A 126 5.38 10.89 -8.80
N ASN A 127 4.13 10.43 -8.66
CA ASN A 127 3.37 9.82 -9.77
C ASN A 127 3.12 10.83 -10.90
N ALA A 128 2.83 12.09 -10.57
CA ALA A 128 2.73 13.15 -11.57
C ALA A 128 4.05 13.35 -12.33
N ASP A 129 5.19 13.39 -11.63
CA ASP A 129 6.51 13.48 -12.25
C ASP A 129 6.78 12.28 -13.17
N ASN A 130 6.44 11.06 -12.72
CA ASN A 130 6.62 9.85 -13.50
C ASN A 130 5.78 9.86 -14.79
N LEU A 131 4.57 10.41 -14.75
CA LEU A 131 3.71 10.55 -15.93
C LEU A 131 4.11 11.72 -16.83
N GLY A 132 4.93 12.66 -16.34
CA GLY A 132 5.25 13.90 -17.03
C GLY A 132 4.19 15.01 -16.84
N LEU A 133 3.34 14.89 -15.82
CA LEU A 133 2.41 15.93 -15.39
C LEU A 133 3.14 16.92 -14.49
N PHE A 134 3.25 18.18 -14.91
CA PHE A 134 3.93 19.20 -14.11
C PHE A 134 3.09 19.57 -12.89
N THR A 135 3.77 19.83 -11.77
CA THR A 135 3.14 20.45 -10.61
C THR A 135 3.97 21.62 -10.07
N SER A 136 3.29 22.68 -9.65
CA SER A 136 3.91 23.91 -9.13
C SER A 136 3.18 24.43 -7.90
N THR A 137 3.93 25.06 -6.99
CA THR A 137 3.37 25.81 -5.86
C THR A 137 3.36 27.33 -6.12
N ASP A 138 3.82 27.76 -7.29
CA ASP A 138 3.86 29.17 -7.67
C ASP A 138 2.54 29.60 -8.31
N PHE A 139 1.74 30.36 -7.56
CA PHE A 139 0.47 30.92 -8.03
C PHE A 139 0.65 32.10 -8.99
N SER A 140 1.84 32.69 -9.11
CA SER A 140 2.11 33.76 -10.08
C SER A 140 1.93 33.27 -11.53
N LEU A 141 2.12 31.97 -11.75
CA LEU A 141 1.91 31.32 -13.05
C LEU A 141 0.47 31.40 -13.53
N VAL A 142 -0.51 31.49 -12.63
CA VAL A 142 -1.95 31.48 -13.01
C VAL A 142 -2.28 32.65 -13.92
N ALA A 143 -1.94 33.88 -13.50
CA ALA A 143 -2.24 35.09 -14.26
C ALA A 143 -1.49 35.12 -15.60
N ARG A 144 -0.24 34.65 -15.62
CA ARG A 144 0.61 34.56 -16.81
C ARG A 144 0.03 33.59 -17.84
N ILE A 145 -0.38 32.40 -17.39
CA ILE A 145 -1.01 31.39 -18.25
C ILE A 145 -2.35 31.90 -18.80
N GLN A 146 -3.18 32.54 -17.96
CA GLN A 146 -4.45 33.14 -18.42
C GLN A 146 -4.22 34.29 -19.43
N ALA A 147 -3.08 34.98 -19.35
CA ALA A 147 -2.68 36.00 -20.33
C ALA A 147 -2.09 35.42 -21.62
N GLY A 148 -2.01 34.09 -21.75
CA GLY A 148 -1.46 33.43 -22.93
C GLY A 148 0.06 33.32 -22.93
N GLU A 149 0.73 33.42 -21.79
CA GLU A 149 2.19 33.30 -21.71
C GLU A 149 2.64 31.82 -21.72
N ALA A 150 3.60 31.50 -22.59
CA ALA A 150 4.26 30.20 -22.58
C ALA A 150 5.25 30.13 -21.40
N ILE A 151 5.15 29.08 -20.59
CA ILE A 151 5.98 28.92 -19.39
C ILE A 151 7.15 27.97 -19.69
N GLY A 152 8.38 28.39 -19.41
CA GLY A 152 9.56 27.55 -19.64
C GLY A 152 9.56 26.29 -18.76
N VAL A 153 9.96 25.15 -19.32
CA VAL A 153 10.07 23.90 -18.53
C VAL A 153 11.11 24.06 -17.42
N ASP A 154 12.20 24.77 -17.66
CA ASP A 154 13.22 25.04 -16.63
C ASP A 154 12.66 25.82 -15.43
N GLU A 155 11.70 26.72 -15.67
CA GLU A 155 10.99 27.43 -14.60
C GLU A 155 10.12 26.45 -13.79
N LEU A 156 9.37 25.58 -14.47
CA LEU A 156 8.48 24.60 -13.83
C LEU A 156 9.23 23.55 -12.99
N VAL A 157 10.47 23.23 -13.36
CA VAL A 157 11.29 22.22 -12.65
C VAL A 157 12.34 22.82 -11.73
N ALA A 158 12.44 24.14 -11.61
CA ALA A 158 13.47 24.81 -10.81
C ALA A 158 13.48 24.37 -9.33
N GLY A 159 12.31 24.08 -8.75
CA GLY A 159 12.15 23.60 -7.38
C GLY A 159 12.18 22.07 -7.21
N ARG A 160 12.64 21.33 -8.23
CA ARG A 160 12.70 19.86 -8.22
C ARG A 160 14.11 19.36 -7.96
N ASP A 161 14.23 18.16 -7.41
CA ASP A 161 15.52 17.47 -7.40
C ASP A 161 15.99 17.17 -8.85
N ALA A 162 17.29 16.97 -9.01
CA ALA A 162 17.91 16.81 -10.33
C ALA A 162 17.29 15.66 -11.14
N LEU A 163 16.97 14.53 -10.49
CA LEU A 163 16.38 13.38 -11.16
C LEU A 163 14.94 13.65 -11.56
N ALA A 164 14.11 14.20 -10.66
CA ALA A 164 12.74 14.60 -10.99
C ALA A 164 12.70 15.59 -12.15
N ALA A 165 13.57 16.60 -12.14
CA ALA A 165 13.68 17.58 -13.22
C ALA A 165 14.08 16.91 -14.55
N ALA A 166 15.02 15.97 -14.53
CA ALA A 166 15.45 15.23 -15.71
C ALA A 166 14.32 14.34 -16.29
N ILE A 167 13.55 13.68 -15.42
CA ILE A 167 12.38 12.87 -15.80
C ILE A 167 11.29 13.74 -16.43
N LEU A 168 10.96 14.87 -15.80
CA LEU A 168 9.97 15.81 -16.32
C LEU A 168 10.39 16.38 -17.69
N ARG A 169 11.67 16.74 -17.87
CA ARG A 169 12.21 17.20 -19.17
C ARG A 169 12.12 16.12 -20.26
N ALA A 170 12.25 14.85 -19.90
CA ALA A 170 12.05 13.73 -20.82
C ALA A 170 10.56 13.47 -21.15
N GLY A 171 9.64 14.15 -20.46
CA GLY A 171 8.20 13.96 -20.60
C GLY A 171 7.67 12.74 -19.85
N GLY A 172 8.30 12.38 -18.73
CA GLY A 172 7.92 11.26 -17.88
C GLY A 172 8.96 10.14 -17.82
N LEU A 173 8.80 9.25 -16.85
CA LEU A 173 9.77 8.23 -16.46
C LEU A 173 9.99 7.18 -17.56
N LEU A 174 8.95 6.72 -18.25
CA LEU A 174 9.13 5.72 -19.32
C LEU A 174 9.94 6.27 -20.50
N ARG A 175 9.73 7.55 -20.84
CA ARG A 175 10.52 8.22 -21.90
C ARG A 175 11.95 8.46 -21.46
N TYR A 176 12.15 8.84 -20.19
CA TYR A 176 13.47 8.91 -19.57
C TYR A 176 14.18 7.55 -19.63
N GLY A 177 13.49 6.48 -19.21
CA GLY A 177 13.96 5.11 -19.21
C GLY A 177 14.46 4.67 -20.58
N ARG A 178 13.61 4.84 -21.61
CA ARG A 178 13.94 4.55 -23.01
C ARG A 178 15.19 5.28 -23.50
N ALA A 179 15.37 6.55 -23.12
CA ALA A 179 16.44 7.38 -23.62
C ALA A 179 17.76 7.21 -22.87
N ARG A 180 17.73 6.93 -21.56
CA ARG A 180 18.90 7.07 -20.69
C ARG A 180 19.30 5.82 -19.92
N MET A 181 18.38 4.88 -19.70
CA MET A 181 18.66 3.74 -18.81
C MET A 181 19.34 2.56 -19.51
N GLY A 182 19.42 2.53 -20.84
CA GLY A 182 20.24 1.56 -21.56
C GLY A 182 21.74 1.68 -21.26
N ALA A 183 22.21 2.83 -20.77
CA ALA A 183 23.59 3.06 -20.34
C ALA A 183 23.77 3.01 -18.81
N ALA A 184 22.72 2.64 -18.06
CA ALA A 184 22.81 2.54 -16.61
C ALA A 184 23.78 1.41 -16.23
N GLY A 185 24.60 1.67 -15.20
CA GLY A 185 25.58 0.71 -14.72
C GLY A 185 25.66 0.72 -13.20
N PRO A 186 26.34 -0.27 -12.59
CA PRO A 186 26.51 -0.33 -11.16
C PRO A 186 27.25 0.92 -10.66
N ALA A 187 26.80 1.46 -9.52
CA ALA A 187 27.47 2.56 -8.86
C ALA A 187 28.58 2.08 -7.92
N ALA A 188 29.60 2.93 -7.71
CA ALA A 188 30.64 2.65 -6.75
C ALA A 188 30.12 2.86 -5.31
N VAL A 189 30.48 1.96 -4.40
CA VAL A 189 30.08 2.02 -2.99
C VAL A 189 31.19 2.69 -2.18
N ALA A 190 30.95 3.91 -1.68
CA ALA A 190 31.90 4.61 -0.81
C ALA A 190 32.13 3.84 0.51
N ALA A 191 33.30 3.92 1.13
CA ALA A 191 33.52 3.31 2.45
C ALA A 191 32.99 4.22 3.57
N ARG A 192 31.90 3.80 4.23
CA ARG A 192 31.37 4.41 5.46
C ARG A 192 30.52 3.39 6.23
N PRO A 193 30.34 3.56 7.56
CA PRO A 193 29.32 2.82 8.31
C PRO A 193 27.94 3.04 7.69
N ARG A 194 27.17 1.96 7.58
CA ARG A 194 25.86 1.95 6.95
C ARG A 194 24.85 1.12 7.71
N THR A 195 23.59 1.56 7.66
CA THR A 195 22.47 0.72 8.06
C THR A 195 22.30 -0.45 7.08
N LEU A 196 21.53 -1.47 7.45
CA LEU A 196 21.27 -2.61 6.57
C LEU A 196 20.58 -2.15 5.27
N VAL A 197 19.65 -1.20 5.37
CA VAL A 197 18.95 -0.62 4.20
C VAL A 197 19.94 0.06 3.27
N GLU A 198 20.83 0.90 3.81
CA GLU A 198 21.85 1.58 3.00
C GLU A 198 22.82 0.59 2.36
N LYS A 199 23.18 -0.50 3.04
CA LYS A 199 24.02 -1.57 2.48
C LYS A 199 23.35 -2.29 1.31
N ILE A 200 22.06 -2.58 1.41
CA ILE A 200 21.30 -3.23 0.35
C ILE A 200 21.13 -2.26 -0.81
N LEU A 201 20.68 -1.02 -0.57
CA LEU A 201 20.51 -0.01 -1.63
C LEU A 201 21.83 0.25 -2.36
N ALA A 202 22.95 0.38 -1.65
CA ALA A 202 24.26 0.60 -2.28
C ALA A 202 24.70 -0.55 -3.19
N ARG A 203 24.37 -1.82 -2.85
CA ARG A 203 24.65 -3.00 -3.71
C ARG A 203 23.80 -3.03 -4.98
N HIS A 204 22.66 -2.36 -4.96
CA HIS A 204 21.71 -2.32 -6.07
C HIS A 204 21.74 -0.98 -6.82
N ALA A 205 22.56 -0.02 -6.38
CA ALA A 205 22.61 1.33 -6.91
C ALA A 205 23.00 1.36 -8.38
N LEU A 206 22.23 2.13 -9.17
CA LEU A 206 22.46 2.36 -10.59
C LEU A 206 22.83 3.82 -10.85
N ARG A 207 23.91 4.01 -11.59
CA ARG A 207 24.37 5.32 -12.07
C ARG A 207 23.73 5.60 -13.43
N THR A 208 23.15 6.79 -13.59
CA THR A 208 22.71 7.31 -14.90
C THR A 208 23.50 8.57 -15.27
N GLY A 209 23.19 9.18 -16.42
CA GLY A 209 23.77 10.49 -16.77
C GLY A 209 23.35 11.62 -15.82
N ASP A 210 22.25 11.46 -15.09
CA ASP A 210 21.65 12.48 -14.21
C ASP A 210 21.77 12.12 -12.72
N THR A 211 22.32 10.95 -12.37
CA THR A 211 22.49 10.51 -10.97
C THR A 211 23.92 10.02 -10.73
N SER A 212 24.49 10.39 -9.58
CA SER A 212 25.84 9.96 -9.18
C SER A 212 25.92 8.47 -8.83
N GLY A 213 24.79 7.90 -8.41
CA GLY A 213 24.69 6.54 -7.87
C GLY A 213 25.17 6.41 -6.42
N ALA A 214 25.58 7.50 -5.75
CA ALA A 214 26.05 7.47 -4.37
C ALA A 214 24.95 7.18 -3.33
N LEU A 215 23.69 7.50 -3.68
CA LEU A 215 22.48 7.30 -2.88
C LEU A 215 22.61 7.86 -1.44
N ALA A 216 22.81 9.17 -1.30
CA ALA A 216 22.71 9.82 0.01
C ALA A 216 21.23 10.04 0.41
N ALA A 217 20.94 10.09 1.71
CA ALA A 217 19.58 10.31 2.21
C ALA A 217 18.96 11.59 1.62
N GLY A 218 17.71 11.50 1.17
CA GLY A 218 16.99 12.59 0.50
C GLY A 218 17.29 12.73 -1.00
N GLU A 219 18.33 12.09 -1.54
CA GLU A 219 18.62 12.13 -2.98
C GLU A 219 17.71 11.18 -3.77
N GLY A 220 17.30 11.61 -4.95
CA GLY A 220 16.64 10.77 -5.95
C GLY A 220 17.65 9.87 -6.66
N GLY A 221 17.32 8.59 -6.83
CA GLY A 221 18.20 7.64 -7.51
C GLY A 221 17.45 6.44 -8.08
N PHE A 222 18.22 5.55 -8.71
CA PHE A 222 17.74 4.28 -9.20
C PHE A 222 18.46 3.12 -8.53
N VAL A 223 17.72 2.06 -8.26
CA VAL A 223 18.28 0.76 -7.87
C VAL A 223 17.76 -0.33 -8.80
N ARG A 224 18.53 -1.39 -8.98
CA ARG A 224 18.07 -2.63 -9.61
C ARG A 224 17.06 -3.30 -8.68
N ALA A 225 15.91 -3.69 -9.22
CA ALA A 225 14.96 -4.55 -8.51
C ALA A 225 15.26 -6.03 -8.83
N ASP A 226 15.37 -6.87 -7.81
CA ASP A 226 15.54 -8.32 -8.02
C ASP A 226 14.18 -8.97 -8.30
N TRP A 227 13.12 -8.53 -7.61
CA TRP A 227 11.75 -8.97 -7.85
C TRP A 227 10.81 -7.79 -8.10
N ARG A 228 9.91 -7.98 -9.07
CA ARG A 228 8.90 -7.01 -9.47
C ARG A 228 7.54 -7.70 -9.50
N PHE A 229 6.58 -7.23 -8.72
CA PHE A 229 5.23 -7.78 -8.78
C PHE A 229 4.13 -6.76 -8.98
N ILE A 230 3.07 -7.19 -9.66
CA ILE A 230 1.97 -6.34 -10.07
C ILE A 230 0.63 -7.08 -9.90
N HIS A 231 -0.40 -6.31 -9.56
CA HIS A 231 -1.76 -6.81 -9.30
C HIS A 231 -2.69 -6.51 -10.47
N GLU A 232 -3.82 -7.20 -10.52
CA GLU A 232 -4.84 -7.12 -11.57
C GLU A 232 -5.44 -5.71 -11.76
N TYR A 233 -5.38 -4.86 -10.73
CA TYR A 233 -5.75 -3.45 -10.83
C TYR A 233 -4.85 -2.65 -11.78
N TYR A 234 -3.59 -3.06 -11.94
CA TYR A 234 -2.56 -2.24 -12.55
C TYR A 234 -1.95 -2.86 -13.81
N THR A 235 -2.10 -4.17 -14.03
CA THR A 235 -1.55 -4.85 -15.21
C THR A 235 -2.09 -4.29 -16.52
N GLY A 236 -3.40 -4.02 -16.61
CA GLY A 236 -4.00 -3.35 -17.78
C GLY A 236 -3.40 -1.96 -18.04
N MET A 237 -3.17 -1.18 -16.98
CA MET A 237 -2.58 0.16 -17.07
C MET A 237 -1.11 0.10 -17.47
N ALA A 238 -0.32 -0.77 -16.84
CA ALA A 238 1.08 -0.99 -17.20
C ALA A 238 1.20 -1.43 -18.65
N ARG A 239 0.36 -2.38 -19.09
CA ARG A 239 0.27 -2.82 -20.48
C ARG A 239 0.02 -1.66 -21.43
N HIS A 240 -0.99 -0.83 -21.17
CA HIS A 240 -1.31 0.35 -21.98
C HIS A 240 -0.13 1.33 -22.07
N MET A 241 0.47 1.68 -20.93
CA MET A 241 1.61 2.61 -20.86
C MET A 241 2.86 2.08 -21.59
N LEU A 242 3.15 0.79 -21.43
CA LEU A 242 4.25 0.11 -22.11
C LEU A 242 4.06 0.15 -23.63
N HIS A 243 2.89 -0.25 -24.11
CA HIS A 243 2.61 -0.29 -25.55
C HIS A 243 2.60 1.10 -26.17
N ALA A 244 2.05 2.10 -25.46
CA ALA A 244 2.06 3.49 -25.91
C ALA A 244 3.48 4.08 -26.01
N THR A 245 4.43 3.62 -25.18
CA THR A 245 5.78 4.19 -25.14
C THR A 245 6.81 3.39 -25.94
N PHE A 246 6.73 2.07 -25.92
CA PHE A 246 7.73 1.15 -26.48
C PHE A 246 7.22 0.35 -27.68
N GLY A 247 5.92 0.45 -28.00
CA GLY A 247 5.27 -0.40 -28.99
C GLY A 247 4.89 -1.78 -28.45
N PHE A 248 4.25 -2.59 -29.27
CA PHE A 248 3.86 -3.96 -28.95
C PHE A 248 4.56 -4.97 -29.87
N PRO A 249 5.17 -6.05 -29.32
CA PRO A 249 5.44 -6.26 -27.90
C PRO A 249 6.61 -5.39 -27.40
N ALA A 250 6.56 -4.92 -26.15
CA ALA A 250 7.72 -4.34 -25.50
C ALA A 250 8.74 -5.44 -25.13
N THR A 251 10.03 -5.11 -25.03
CA THR A 251 11.02 -6.08 -24.50
C THR A 251 11.15 -5.93 -22.99
N LEU A 252 10.85 -6.98 -22.23
CA LEU A 252 10.99 -6.97 -20.78
C LEU A 252 12.41 -7.37 -20.36
N HIS A 253 12.95 -6.67 -19.37
CA HIS A 253 14.20 -7.01 -18.70
C HIS A 253 13.96 -8.15 -17.72
N ASP A 254 14.60 -9.30 -17.91
CA ASP A 254 14.53 -10.46 -17.01
C ASP A 254 13.09 -10.81 -16.60
N ALA A 255 12.25 -11.17 -17.57
CA ALA A 255 10.82 -11.44 -17.35
C ALA A 255 10.56 -12.53 -16.29
N GLY A 256 11.55 -13.41 -16.02
CA GLY A 256 11.46 -14.46 -15.01
C GLY A 256 11.34 -13.96 -13.57
N THR A 257 11.69 -12.69 -13.31
CA THR A 257 11.52 -12.07 -11.98
C THR A 257 10.35 -11.08 -11.89
N VAL A 258 9.46 -11.12 -12.90
CA VAL A 258 8.18 -10.41 -12.89
C VAL A 258 7.06 -11.37 -12.51
N LEU A 259 6.30 -11.02 -11.48
CA LEU A 259 5.20 -11.83 -10.95
C LEU A 259 3.88 -11.07 -11.03
N CYS A 260 2.83 -11.75 -11.44
CA CYS A 260 1.48 -11.22 -11.55
C CYS A 260 0.55 -11.89 -10.51
N PHE A 261 -0.36 -11.12 -9.94
CA PHE A 261 -1.29 -11.59 -8.89
C PHE A 261 -2.73 -11.15 -9.18
N GLU A 262 -3.70 -12.06 -9.00
CA GLU A 262 -5.15 -11.75 -9.01
C GLU A 262 -5.79 -11.98 -7.62
N ASP A 263 -5.23 -11.37 -6.57
CA ASP A 263 -5.63 -11.61 -5.17
C ASP A 263 -6.61 -10.58 -4.60
N HIS A 264 -6.82 -9.44 -5.27
CA HIS A 264 -7.64 -8.35 -4.74
C HIS A 264 -9.14 -8.50 -5.07
N LEU A 265 -9.46 -8.96 -6.28
CA LEU A 265 -10.82 -8.96 -6.84
C LEU A 265 -11.47 -10.35 -6.90
N SER A 266 -10.78 -11.38 -6.45
CA SER A 266 -11.23 -12.79 -6.47
C SER A 266 -12.51 -13.05 -5.65
N TYR A 267 -12.88 -12.14 -4.73
CA TYR A 267 -14.17 -12.16 -4.02
C TYR A 267 -15.11 -11.00 -4.38
N ALA A 268 -14.83 -10.22 -5.42
CA ALA A 268 -15.67 -9.08 -5.80
C ALA A 268 -17.14 -9.50 -6.08
N HIS A 269 -17.34 -10.73 -6.56
CA HIS A 269 -18.67 -11.31 -6.79
C HIS A 269 -19.50 -11.56 -5.51
N ARG A 270 -18.87 -11.51 -4.33
CA ARG A 270 -19.50 -11.57 -3.00
C ARG A 270 -19.41 -10.25 -2.22
N SER A 271 -18.87 -9.19 -2.84
CA SER A 271 -18.75 -7.87 -2.20
C SER A 271 -20.04 -7.05 -2.42
N PRO A 272 -20.76 -6.66 -1.34
CA PRO A 272 -21.93 -5.80 -1.46
C PRO A 272 -21.63 -4.47 -2.16
N GLU A 273 -20.42 -3.92 -1.94
CA GLU A 273 -19.98 -2.67 -2.58
C GLU A 273 -19.84 -2.81 -4.10
N HIS A 274 -19.25 -3.91 -4.58
CA HIS A 274 -19.05 -4.12 -6.02
C HIS A 274 -20.36 -4.47 -6.73
N LEU A 275 -21.19 -5.30 -6.09
CA LEU A 275 -22.50 -5.67 -6.62
C LEU A 275 -23.45 -4.47 -6.64
N GLY A 276 -23.57 -3.74 -5.53
CA GLY A 276 -24.47 -2.60 -5.39
C GLY A 276 -24.14 -1.45 -6.34
N ARG A 277 -22.88 -1.33 -6.77
CA ARG A 277 -22.42 -0.32 -7.74
C ARG A 277 -22.32 -0.82 -9.18
N GLY A 278 -22.65 -2.09 -9.44
CA GLY A 278 -22.59 -2.66 -10.80
C GLY A 278 -21.17 -2.77 -11.37
N LEU A 279 -20.14 -2.90 -10.53
CA LEU A 279 -18.72 -2.84 -10.95
C LEU A 279 -18.21 -4.15 -11.58
N MET A 280 -18.99 -5.23 -11.54
CA MET A 280 -18.57 -6.54 -12.03
C MET A 280 -18.20 -6.57 -13.52
N GLY A 281 -18.75 -5.66 -14.33
CA GLY A 281 -18.33 -5.50 -15.72
C GLY A 281 -16.87 -5.07 -15.84
N GLY A 282 -16.50 -4.00 -15.12
CA GLY A 282 -15.13 -3.49 -15.09
C GLY A 282 -14.14 -4.44 -14.39
N VAL A 283 -14.58 -5.16 -13.35
CA VAL A 283 -13.77 -6.22 -12.71
C VAL A 283 -13.39 -7.31 -13.71
N ARG A 284 -14.35 -7.78 -14.52
CA ARG A 284 -14.07 -8.78 -15.57
C ARG A 284 -13.11 -8.24 -16.64
N GLU A 285 -13.23 -6.95 -16.97
CA GLU A 285 -12.34 -6.29 -17.92
C GLU A 285 -10.90 -6.21 -17.39
N LEU A 286 -10.71 -5.84 -16.11
CA LEU A 286 -9.41 -5.87 -15.45
C LEU A 286 -8.78 -7.25 -15.46
N SER A 287 -9.51 -8.29 -15.03
CA SER A 287 -9.00 -9.68 -15.06
C SER A 287 -8.67 -10.16 -16.48
N ALA A 288 -9.47 -9.78 -17.47
CA ALA A 288 -9.15 -10.10 -18.86
C ALA A 288 -7.87 -9.40 -19.34
N ALA A 289 -7.69 -8.12 -19.01
CA ALA A 289 -6.48 -7.37 -19.33
C ALA A 289 -5.24 -7.92 -18.62
N HIS A 290 -5.39 -8.35 -17.36
CA HIS A 290 -4.36 -9.01 -16.58
C HIS A 290 -3.87 -10.29 -17.24
N ARG A 291 -4.80 -11.20 -17.54
CA ARG A 291 -4.47 -12.49 -18.17
C ARG A 291 -3.91 -12.32 -19.58
N ALA A 292 -4.38 -11.32 -20.33
CA ALA A 292 -3.80 -10.96 -21.61
C ALA A 292 -2.35 -10.49 -21.45
N PHE A 293 -2.06 -9.61 -20.50
CA PHE A 293 -0.70 -9.15 -20.20
C PHE A 293 0.23 -10.32 -19.81
N VAL A 294 -0.24 -11.21 -18.93
CA VAL A 294 0.49 -12.42 -18.53
C VAL A 294 0.82 -13.29 -19.74
N ALA A 295 -0.17 -13.58 -20.59
CA ALA A 295 -0.01 -14.45 -21.75
C ALA A 295 0.90 -13.83 -22.83
N GLU A 296 0.77 -12.53 -23.09
CA GLU A 296 1.57 -11.79 -24.08
C GLU A 296 3.07 -11.82 -23.77
N TYR A 297 3.42 -11.76 -22.49
CA TYR A 297 4.82 -11.68 -22.04
C TYR A 297 5.33 -12.98 -21.39
N GLY A 298 4.51 -14.03 -21.31
CA GLY A 298 4.87 -15.32 -20.72
C GLY A 298 5.24 -15.21 -19.23
N LEU A 299 4.53 -14.36 -18.48
CA LEU A 299 4.84 -14.08 -17.08
C LEU A 299 4.27 -15.16 -16.16
N ARG A 300 4.84 -15.29 -14.96
CA ARG A 300 4.25 -16.12 -13.92
C ARG A 300 3.10 -15.39 -13.26
N ASP A 301 1.97 -16.08 -13.15
CA ASP A 301 0.73 -15.56 -12.57
C ASP A 301 0.29 -16.42 -11.39
N HIS A 302 -0.15 -15.76 -10.33
CA HIS A 302 -0.84 -16.35 -9.19
C HIS A 302 -2.30 -15.89 -9.24
N GLY A 303 -3.10 -16.70 -9.92
CA GLY A 303 -4.45 -16.33 -10.35
C GLY A 303 -5.55 -16.80 -9.41
N TYR A 304 -6.78 -16.73 -9.91
CA TYR A 304 -7.96 -17.28 -9.24
C TYR A 304 -7.87 -18.80 -9.09
N LEU A 305 -8.43 -19.33 -8.01
CA LEU A 305 -8.58 -20.78 -7.85
C LEU A 305 -9.57 -21.34 -8.89
N ALA A 306 -9.42 -22.62 -9.24
CA ALA A 306 -10.27 -23.29 -10.22
C ALA A 306 -11.78 -23.26 -9.88
N GLY A 307 -12.13 -23.11 -8.59
CA GLY A 307 -13.52 -22.96 -8.13
C GLY A 307 -14.08 -21.54 -8.23
N GLY A 308 -13.28 -20.55 -8.63
CA GLY A 308 -13.68 -19.14 -8.76
C GLY A 308 -13.76 -18.36 -7.45
N GLU A 309 -13.68 -19.04 -6.29
CA GLU A 309 -13.58 -18.39 -4.98
C GLU A 309 -12.12 -18.28 -4.53
N GLY A 310 -11.65 -17.04 -4.38
CA GLY A 310 -10.28 -16.76 -3.95
C GLY A 310 -9.23 -16.97 -5.03
N SER A 311 -7.98 -16.93 -4.59
CA SER A 311 -6.75 -16.93 -5.37
C SER A 311 -5.75 -17.90 -4.75
N GLU A 312 -4.63 -18.16 -5.43
CA GLU A 312 -3.54 -18.98 -4.89
C GLU A 312 -2.97 -18.42 -3.56
N GLY A 313 -3.01 -17.11 -3.38
CA GLY A 313 -2.55 -16.45 -2.18
C GLY A 313 -2.44 -14.95 -2.31
N ILE A 314 -2.37 -14.29 -1.17
CA ILE A 314 -2.13 -12.85 -1.07
C ILE A 314 -0.69 -12.58 -1.49
N SER A 315 -0.49 -11.60 -2.37
CA SER A 315 0.78 -11.36 -3.06
C SER A 315 1.97 -11.28 -2.10
N HIS A 316 1.84 -10.51 -1.02
CA HIS A 316 2.89 -10.35 -0.02
C HIS A 316 3.27 -11.64 0.71
N ALA A 317 2.27 -12.45 1.05
CA ALA A 317 2.50 -13.72 1.71
C ALA A 317 3.20 -14.70 0.76
N LEU A 318 2.76 -14.77 -0.51
CA LEU A 318 3.43 -15.57 -1.53
C LEU A 318 4.86 -15.10 -1.80
N MET A 319 5.09 -13.78 -1.84
CA MET A 319 6.44 -13.20 -1.99
C MET A 319 7.39 -13.69 -0.90
N ALA A 320 6.98 -13.64 0.36
CA ALA A 320 7.79 -14.13 1.47
C ALA A 320 7.93 -15.67 1.45
N GLU A 321 6.83 -16.38 1.20
CA GLU A 321 6.78 -17.84 1.25
C GLU A 321 7.51 -18.53 0.10
N GLN A 322 7.69 -17.89 -1.06
CA GLN A 322 8.18 -18.56 -2.27
C GLN A 322 9.35 -17.87 -2.98
N TYR A 323 9.52 -16.55 -2.84
CA TYR A 323 10.36 -15.77 -3.76
C TYR A 323 11.51 -15.02 -3.08
N ALA A 324 11.19 -14.07 -2.20
CA ALA A 324 12.16 -13.11 -1.67
C ALA A 324 13.27 -13.80 -0.86
N LEU A 325 14.51 -13.31 -1.01
CA LEU A 325 15.69 -13.79 -0.27
C LEU A 325 16.40 -12.63 0.43
N PRO A 326 17.08 -12.88 1.56
CA PRO A 326 17.79 -11.85 2.28
C PRO A 326 18.76 -11.05 1.40
N GLY A 327 18.77 -9.73 1.57
CA GLY A 327 19.63 -8.83 0.82
C GLY A 327 19.09 -8.32 -0.52
N GLN A 328 17.91 -8.78 -0.95
CA GLN A 328 17.29 -8.37 -2.22
C GLN A 328 16.50 -7.06 -2.11
N VAL A 329 16.32 -6.40 -3.26
CA VAL A 329 15.34 -5.33 -3.47
C VAL A 329 14.07 -5.90 -4.12
N VAL A 330 12.94 -5.74 -3.43
CA VAL A 330 11.63 -6.22 -3.87
C VAL A 330 10.68 -5.05 -4.07
N VAL A 331 10.07 -4.93 -5.24
CA VAL A 331 9.11 -3.86 -5.51
C VAL A 331 7.78 -4.40 -6.00
N GLY A 332 6.70 -3.77 -5.55
CA GLY A 332 5.34 -4.19 -5.85
C GLY A 332 4.40 -3.01 -6.05
N THR A 333 3.34 -3.16 -6.83
CA THR A 333 2.31 -2.11 -6.97
C THR A 333 1.33 -2.04 -5.79
N ASP A 334 1.77 -2.40 -4.58
CA ASP A 334 1.01 -2.27 -3.33
C ASP A 334 1.87 -1.72 -2.18
N SER A 335 1.25 -0.95 -1.30
CA SER A 335 1.90 -0.29 -0.17
C SER A 335 2.47 -1.24 0.89
N HIS A 336 1.99 -2.48 0.99
CA HIS A 336 2.41 -3.46 2.00
C HIS A 336 3.49 -4.43 1.48
N THR A 337 4.07 -4.12 0.30
CA THR A 337 5.32 -4.73 -0.16
C THR A 337 6.43 -4.83 0.91
N PRO A 338 6.58 -3.87 1.86
CA PRO A 338 7.47 -4.00 3.01
C PRO A 338 7.38 -5.31 3.81
N HIS A 339 6.30 -6.09 3.69
CA HIS A 339 6.16 -7.43 4.28
C HIS A 339 7.37 -8.35 4.05
N SER A 340 8.04 -8.26 2.89
CA SER A 340 9.24 -9.07 2.59
C SER A 340 10.49 -8.65 3.39
N GLY A 341 10.45 -7.49 4.04
CA GLY A 341 11.56 -7.02 4.87
C GLY A 341 11.81 -7.86 6.13
N ALA A 342 10.84 -8.70 6.54
CA ALA A 342 11.04 -9.69 7.59
C ALA A 342 12.09 -10.76 7.23
N LEU A 343 12.39 -10.91 5.94
CA LEU A 343 13.47 -11.77 5.43
C LEU A 343 14.78 -11.01 5.22
N GLY A 344 14.87 -9.73 5.61
CA GLY A 344 16.06 -8.90 5.33
C GLY A 344 16.11 -8.33 3.92
N CYS A 345 14.96 -8.12 3.29
CA CYS A 345 14.86 -7.43 2.00
C CYS A 345 14.62 -5.92 2.19
N VAL A 346 15.09 -5.09 1.26
CA VAL A 346 14.54 -3.74 1.10
C VAL A 346 13.34 -3.85 0.18
N ALA A 347 12.14 -3.74 0.74
CA ALA A 347 10.90 -3.99 0.00
C ALA A 347 9.96 -2.78 0.08
N PHE A 348 9.52 -2.23 -1.05
CA PHE A 348 8.68 -1.02 -1.05
C PHE A 348 7.68 -0.97 -2.20
N GLY A 349 6.58 -0.25 -1.96
CA GLY A 349 5.52 -0.05 -2.95
C GLY A 349 5.89 0.99 -4.00
N VAL A 350 5.45 0.77 -5.24
CA VAL A 350 5.68 1.68 -6.38
C VAL A 350 4.42 1.92 -7.19
N GLY A 351 4.39 3.01 -7.97
CA GLY A 351 3.34 3.29 -8.94
C GLY A 351 3.40 2.37 -10.16
N THR A 352 2.37 2.42 -11.00
CA THR A 352 2.29 1.64 -12.24
C THR A 352 3.38 2.05 -13.24
N THR A 353 3.68 3.35 -13.36
CA THR A 353 4.73 3.86 -14.24
C THR A 353 6.13 3.42 -13.79
N ASP A 354 6.40 3.45 -12.49
CA ASP A 354 7.64 2.92 -11.91
C ASP A 354 7.77 1.42 -12.19
N MET A 355 6.68 0.66 -12.01
CA MET A 355 6.65 -0.77 -12.31
C MET A 355 6.87 -1.05 -13.80
N ALA A 356 6.19 -0.34 -14.69
CA ALA A 356 6.40 -0.44 -16.13
C ALA A 356 7.84 -0.09 -16.53
N ASN A 357 8.44 0.94 -15.92
CA ASN A 357 9.85 1.27 -16.13
C ASN A 357 10.76 0.12 -15.66
N ALA A 358 10.50 -0.42 -14.47
CA ALA A 358 11.27 -1.52 -13.90
C ALA A 358 11.13 -2.81 -14.73
N MET A 359 9.99 -3.05 -15.37
CA MET A 359 9.78 -4.20 -16.26
C MET A 359 10.67 -4.12 -17.50
N VAL A 360 10.90 -2.94 -18.09
CA VAL A 360 11.72 -2.80 -19.31
C VAL A 360 13.19 -2.47 -19.07
N THR A 361 13.52 -1.92 -17.89
CA THR A 361 14.89 -1.51 -17.55
C THR A 361 15.55 -2.31 -16.42
N GLY A 362 14.77 -3.05 -15.64
CA GLY A 362 15.24 -3.68 -14.39
C GLY A 362 15.41 -2.70 -13.22
N ALA A 363 15.15 -1.41 -13.44
CA ALA A 363 15.49 -0.34 -12.52
C ALA A 363 14.27 0.40 -11.99
N VAL A 364 14.29 0.70 -10.70
CA VAL A 364 13.22 1.38 -9.98
C VAL A 364 13.73 2.67 -9.36
N ARG A 365 12.91 3.73 -9.44
CA ARG A 365 13.20 5.04 -8.85
C ARG A 365 12.88 5.01 -7.36
N LEU A 366 13.71 5.68 -6.56
CA LEU A 366 13.39 6.02 -5.18
C LEU A 366 13.99 7.37 -4.78
N THR A 367 13.47 7.92 -3.68
CA THR A 367 14.19 8.89 -2.86
C THR A 367 14.79 8.13 -1.70
N VAL A 368 16.10 8.22 -1.49
CA VAL A 368 16.79 7.44 -0.47
C VAL A 368 16.26 7.83 0.92
N PRO A 369 15.72 6.88 1.69
CA PRO A 369 15.15 7.18 3.00
C PRO A 369 16.24 7.36 4.05
N GLU A 370 15.99 8.22 5.05
CA GLU A 370 16.68 8.09 6.34
C GLU A 370 16.23 6.80 7.04
N SER A 371 17.05 6.26 7.94
CA SER A 371 16.68 5.09 8.75
C SER A 371 16.25 5.49 10.17
N LEU A 372 15.22 4.83 10.70
CA LEU A 372 14.78 4.90 12.10
C LEU A 372 14.97 3.53 12.73
N LEU A 373 15.58 3.48 13.92
CA LEU A 373 15.78 2.23 14.65
C LEU A 373 14.66 2.02 15.66
N VAL A 374 13.99 0.88 15.61
CA VAL A 374 13.08 0.40 16.66
C VAL A 374 13.76 -0.72 17.43
N VAL A 375 14.03 -0.50 18.71
CA VAL A 375 14.63 -1.48 19.60
C VAL A 375 13.55 -2.08 20.50
N LEU A 376 13.22 -3.35 20.29
CA LEU A 376 12.27 -4.13 21.05
C LEU A 376 13.04 -4.97 22.07
N ASP A 377 13.04 -4.58 23.34
CA ASP A 377 13.79 -5.27 24.40
C ASP A 377 12.89 -5.85 25.48
N GLY A 378 13.34 -6.93 26.12
CA GLY A 378 12.61 -7.60 27.19
C GLY A 378 11.74 -8.76 26.70
N ALA A 379 11.18 -9.51 27.66
CA ALA A 379 10.34 -10.67 27.36
C ALA A 379 8.96 -10.24 26.86
N VAL A 380 8.49 -10.82 25.76
CA VAL A 380 7.12 -10.59 25.25
C VAL A 380 6.12 -11.40 26.10
N PRO A 381 5.14 -10.75 26.77
CA PRO A 381 4.19 -11.45 27.64
C PRO A 381 3.26 -12.41 26.89
N PRO A 382 2.77 -13.49 27.52
CA PRO A 382 1.78 -14.38 26.91
C PRO A 382 0.53 -13.63 26.45
N GLY A 383 0.10 -13.87 25.21
CA GLY A 383 -1.06 -13.21 24.60
C GLY A 383 -0.75 -11.87 23.93
N VAL A 384 0.48 -11.37 24.02
CA VAL A 384 0.99 -10.26 23.21
C VAL A 384 1.63 -10.83 21.94
N THR A 385 1.31 -10.25 20.79
CA THR A 385 1.80 -10.64 19.47
C THR A 385 2.53 -9.47 18.80
N ALA A 386 3.18 -9.71 17.67
CA ALA A 386 3.76 -8.63 16.87
C ALA A 386 2.73 -7.55 16.47
N LYS A 387 1.44 -7.92 16.34
CA LYS A 387 0.36 -6.96 16.08
C LYS A 387 0.24 -5.94 17.21
N ASP A 388 0.29 -6.39 18.45
CA ASP A 388 0.16 -5.54 19.63
C ASP A 388 1.34 -4.56 19.75
N VAL A 389 2.56 -5.02 19.40
CA VAL A 389 3.75 -4.15 19.30
C VAL A 389 3.52 -3.02 18.29
N VAL A 390 3.02 -3.35 17.09
CA VAL A 390 2.77 -2.31 16.07
C VAL A 390 1.67 -1.36 16.49
N LEU A 391 0.58 -1.84 17.09
CA LEU A 391 -0.48 -0.97 17.60
C LEU A 391 0.02 -0.03 18.70
N HIS A 392 0.97 -0.49 19.53
CA HIS A 392 1.68 0.35 20.49
C HIS A 392 2.54 1.42 19.79
N LEU A 393 3.31 1.05 18.76
CA LEU A 393 4.12 2.00 17.98
C LEU A 393 3.27 3.03 17.23
N LEU A 394 2.13 2.64 16.67
CA LEU A 394 1.18 3.53 16.00
C LEU A 394 0.58 4.56 16.97
N ALA A 395 0.44 4.20 18.25
CA ALA A 395 -0.01 5.11 19.30
C ALA A 395 1.12 6.02 19.85
N ASP A 396 2.40 5.75 19.54
CA ASP A 396 3.53 6.53 20.03
C ASP A 396 3.43 8.00 19.56
N PRO A 397 3.55 8.98 20.47
CA PRO A 397 3.43 10.40 20.12
C PRO A 397 4.38 10.86 19.02
N ARG A 398 5.59 10.28 18.92
CA ARG A 398 6.57 10.62 17.88
C ARG A 398 6.10 10.15 16.51
N ILE A 399 5.58 8.92 16.43
CA ILE A 399 5.01 8.38 15.19
C ILE A 399 3.78 9.20 14.77
N ARG A 400 2.89 9.51 15.72
CA ARG A 400 1.72 10.37 15.47
C ARG A 400 2.11 11.79 15.03
N ALA A 401 3.26 12.30 15.45
CA ALA A 401 3.83 13.57 15.01
C ALA A 401 4.57 13.49 13.66
N GLY A 402 4.63 12.31 13.02
CA GLY A 402 5.21 12.12 11.69
C GLY A 402 6.68 11.70 11.69
N ALA A 403 7.26 11.28 12.82
CA ALA A 403 8.67 10.88 12.88
C ALA A 403 9.01 9.68 11.97
N GLY A 404 8.01 8.88 11.57
CA GLY A 404 8.18 7.75 10.66
C GLY A 404 8.10 8.08 9.17
N VAL A 405 7.61 9.27 8.80
CA VAL A 405 7.20 9.57 7.43
C VAL A 405 8.39 9.48 6.46
N GLY A 406 8.30 8.55 5.50
CA GLY A 406 9.31 8.35 4.46
C GLY A 406 10.61 7.69 4.94
N ARG A 407 10.70 7.28 6.22
CA ARG A 407 11.89 6.63 6.77
C ARG A 407 11.83 5.11 6.63
N ALA A 408 12.99 4.48 6.57
CA ALA A 408 13.10 3.04 6.65
C ALA A 408 13.17 2.61 8.12
N PHE A 409 12.29 1.70 8.54
CA PHE A 409 12.24 1.19 9.90
C PHE A 409 13.10 -0.07 10.02
N GLU A 410 14.15 -0.02 10.82
CA GLU A 410 14.93 -1.20 11.18
C GLU A 410 14.50 -1.69 12.57
N PHE A 411 13.99 -2.91 12.65
CA PHE A 411 13.58 -3.52 13.92
C PHE A 411 14.71 -4.40 14.47
N SER A 412 15.04 -4.22 15.75
CA SER A 412 16.12 -4.88 16.46
C SER A 412 15.77 -5.11 17.93
N GLY A 413 16.70 -5.65 18.71
CA GLY A 413 16.54 -5.85 20.16
C GLY A 413 16.25 -7.31 20.53
N SER A 414 16.34 -7.59 21.83
CA SER A 414 16.23 -8.94 22.39
C SER A 414 14.84 -9.58 22.21
N GLY A 415 13.78 -8.77 22.15
CA GLY A 415 12.40 -9.23 21.96
C GLY A 415 12.13 -9.84 20.59
N ILE A 416 12.94 -9.55 19.57
CA ILE A 416 12.80 -10.10 18.21
C ILE A 416 12.89 -11.63 18.19
N ALA A 417 13.64 -12.23 19.13
CA ALA A 417 13.79 -13.67 19.24
C ALA A 417 12.47 -14.39 19.60
N ALA A 418 11.47 -13.67 20.13
CA ALA A 418 10.17 -14.23 20.44
C ALA A 418 9.25 -14.38 19.21
N PHE A 419 9.55 -13.68 18.11
CA PHE A 419 8.70 -13.64 16.93
C PHE A 419 9.21 -14.57 15.84
N SER A 420 8.34 -15.46 15.36
CA SER A 420 8.55 -16.21 14.12
C SER A 420 8.69 -15.28 12.91
N THR A 421 9.21 -15.79 11.80
CA THR A 421 9.24 -15.02 10.54
C THR A 421 7.84 -14.52 10.14
N ASP A 422 6.80 -15.35 10.31
CA ASP A 422 5.41 -14.93 10.06
C ASP A 422 5.05 -13.72 10.94
N GLU A 423 5.35 -13.72 12.24
CA GLU A 423 5.09 -12.55 13.10
C GLU A 423 5.95 -11.32 12.77
N ARG A 424 7.23 -11.52 12.39
CA ARG A 424 8.11 -10.43 11.93
C ARG A 424 7.57 -9.74 10.68
N THR A 425 6.85 -10.46 9.82
CA THR A 425 6.18 -9.83 8.66
C THR A 425 5.09 -8.84 9.08
N VAL A 426 4.49 -8.97 10.27
CA VAL A 426 3.50 -8.00 10.78
C VAL A 426 4.18 -6.66 11.08
N LEU A 427 5.35 -6.69 11.70
CA LEU A 427 6.15 -5.48 12.00
C LEU A 427 6.50 -4.72 10.71
N THR A 428 6.99 -5.45 9.71
CA THR A 428 7.49 -4.87 8.46
C THR A 428 6.36 -4.47 7.51
N ASN A 429 5.28 -5.26 7.42
CA ASN A 429 4.09 -4.94 6.62
C ASN A 429 3.42 -3.64 7.10
N MET A 430 3.17 -3.53 8.41
CA MET A 430 2.47 -2.37 8.97
C MET A 430 3.36 -1.14 9.17
N THR A 431 4.61 -1.20 8.71
CA THR A 431 5.44 0.01 8.54
C THR A 431 4.79 1.01 7.58
N ALA A 432 3.93 0.53 6.66
CA ALA A 432 3.10 1.39 5.83
C ALA A 432 2.18 2.32 6.65
N GLU A 433 1.59 1.83 7.75
CA GLU A 433 0.74 2.64 8.63
C GLU A 433 1.55 3.55 9.55
N LEU A 434 2.80 3.19 9.85
CA LEU A 434 3.76 4.06 10.55
C LEU A 434 4.27 5.22 9.67
N GLY A 435 3.84 5.28 8.41
CA GLY A 435 4.27 6.27 7.41
C GLY A 435 5.62 5.95 6.77
N GLY A 436 6.20 4.77 7.06
CA GLY A 436 7.53 4.39 6.61
C GLY A 436 7.62 4.07 5.12
N PHE A 437 8.83 4.18 4.58
CA PHE A 437 9.18 3.75 3.23
C PHE A 437 9.26 2.22 3.12
N THR A 438 9.87 1.58 4.10
CA THR A 438 10.01 0.13 4.22
C THR A 438 10.27 -0.24 5.68
N GLY A 439 9.97 -1.47 6.08
CA GLY A 439 10.37 -2.05 7.35
C GLY A 439 11.30 -3.22 7.11
N ILE A 440 12.34 -3.42 7.93
CA ILE A 440 13.33 -4.48 7.75
C ILE A 440 13.80 -5.06 9.09
N LEU A 441 14.12 -6.36 9.08
CA LEU A 441 14.87 -7.04 10.12
C LEU A 441 16.15 -7.62 9.53
N ALA A 442 17.24 -7.59 10.29
CA ALA A 442 18.43 -8.33 9.90
C ALA A 442 18.13 -9.84 9.85
N PRO A 443 18.48 -10.55 8.76
CA PRO A 443 18.25 -11.98 8.66
C PRO A 443 19.09 -12.74 9.70
N ASP A 444 18.48 -13.73 10.34
CA ASP A 444 19.08 -14.53 11.41
C ASP A 444 18.76 -16.02 11.24
N SER A 445 19.02 -16.83 12.27
CA SER A 445 18.73 -18.27 12.24
C SER A 445 17.24 -18.59 12.06
N GLU A 446 16.34 -17.73 12.53
CA GLU A 446 14.89 -17.88 12.31
C GLU A 446 14.54 -17.64 10.84
N THR A 447 15.15 -16.66 10.19
CA THR A 447 15.03 -16.46 8.73
C THR A 447 15.51 -17.70 7.95
N VAL A 448 16.67 -18.26 8.33
CA VAL A 448 17.21 -19.48 7.69
C VAL A 448 16.28 -20.67 7.90
N ARG A 449 15.76 -20.85 9.13
CA ARG A 449 14.78 -21.90 9.44
C ARG A 449 13.54 -21.78 8.55
N PHE A 450 12.97 -20.59 8.45
CA PHE A 450 11.79 -20.34 7.62
C PHE A 450 12.05 -20.68 6.15
N LEU A 451 13.16 -20.22 5.57
CA LEU A 451 13.51 -20.52 4.17
C LEU A 451 13.67 -22.02 3.93
N ARG A 452 14.31 -22.73 4.87
CA ARG A 452 14.50 -24.17 4.77
C ARG A 452 13.20 -24.94 4.88
N GLU A 453 12.38 -24.65 5.89
CA GLU A 453 11.12 -25.35 6.13
C GLU A 453 10.05 -25.07 5.07
N ARG A 454 9.95 -23.81 4.61
CA ARG A 454 8.89 -23.41 3.68
C ARG A 454 9.25 -23.69 2.22
N ARG A 455 10.54 -23.69 1.87
CA ARG A 455 11.00 -23.71 0.47
C ARG A 455 12.11 -24.74 0.18
N GLY A 456 12.67 -25.39 1.19
CA GLY A 456 13.84 -26.26 1.02
C GLY A 456 15.12 -25.51 0.64
N VAL A 457 15.18 -24.20 0.90
CA VAL A 457 16.35 -23.36 0.56
C VAL A 457 17.36 -23.37 1.70
N ASP A 458 18.55 -23.92 1.46
CA ASP A 458 19.68 -23.84 2.38
C ASP A 458 20.41 -22.50 2.21
N PHE A 459 19.99 -21.48 2.95
CA PHE A 459 20.56 -20.13 2.88
C PHE A 459 21.74 -19.94 3.87
N THR A 460 22.83 -19.33 3.41
CA THR A 460 23.98 -18.98 4.26
C THR A 460 23.98 -17.47 4.53
N LEU A 461 23.90 -17.09 5.81
CA LEU A 461 24.00 -15.68 6.22
C LEU A 461 25.41 -15.14 5.99
N GLU A 462 25.49 -13.96 5.38
CA GLU A 462 26.75 -13.25 5.19
C GLU A 462 26.95 -12.17 6.27
N ALA A 463 28.20 -11.92 6.66
CA ALA A 463 28.54 -10.99 7.74
C ALA A 463 28.07 -9.54 7.50
N TRP A 464 27.82 -9.16 6.24
CA TRP A 464 27.37 -7.83 5.87
C TRP A 464 25.87 -7.61 6.07
N MET A 465 25.07 -8.68 6.23
CA MET A 465 23.59 -8.65 6.33
C MET A 465 23.10 -8.17 7.70
N ARG A 466 23.67 -7.06 8.17
CA ARG A 466 23.29 -6.33 9.39
C ARG A 466 23.83 -4.91 9.29
N SER A 467 23.27 -3.98 10.05
CA SER A 467 23.85 -2.64 10.19
C SER A 467 25.28 -2.71 10.74
N ASP A 468 26.14 -1.77 10.31
CA ASP A 468 27.43 -1.57 10.94
C ASP A 468 27.25 -1.06 12.38
N PRO A 469 28.17 -1.36 13.31
CA PRO A 469 28.07 -0.91 14.70
C PRO A 469 27.90 0.61 14.86
N ASP A 470 28.55 1.39 13.99
CA ASP A 470 28.52 2.86 14.00
C ASP A 470 27.58 3.44 12.93
N ALA A 471 26.61 2.65 12.45
CA ALA A 471 25.61 3.13 11.51
C ALA A 471 24.73 4.23 12.15
N MET A 472 24.44 5.27 11.38
CA MET A 472 23.63 6.40 11.85
C MET A 472 22.15 6.17 11.60
N PHE A 473 21.33 6.41 12.62
CA PHE A 473 19.87 6.43 12.53
C PHE A 473 19.37 7.84 12.85
N ALA A 474 18.40 8.32 12.09
CA ALA A 474 17.80 9.64 12.29
C ALA A 474 16.98 9.72 13.58
N GLU A 475 16.50 8.58 14.08
CA GLU A 475 15.72 8.47 15.31
C GLU A 475 15.87 7.06 15.90
N THR A 476 15.71 6.91 17.22
CA THR A 476 15.68 5.61 17.89
C THR A 476 14.51 5.53 18.87
N ILE A 477 13.58 4.62 18.59
CA ILE A 477 12.44 4.29 19.44
C ILE A 477 12.77 3.01 20.21
N ARG A 478 12.70 3.06 21.54
CA ARG A 478 12.88 1.90 22.41
C ARG A 478 11.53 1.48 22.99
N VAL A 479 11.21 0.20 22.92
CA VAL A 479 9.99 -0.39 23.47
C VAL A 479 10.39 -1.48 24.47
N ASP A 480 9.93 -1.33 25.71
CA ASP A 480 9.98 -2.40 26.70
C ASP A 480 8.83 -3.37 26.45
N CYS A 481 9.18 -4.53 25.90
CA CYS A 481 8.23 -5.58 25.56
C CYS A 481 7.53 -6.14 26.80
N ALA A 482 8.19 -6.15 27.97
CA ALA A 482 7.61 -6.71 29.19
C ALA A 482 6.45 -5.88 29.74
N ALA A 483 6.38 -4.59 29.36
CA ALA A 483 5.29 -3.69 29.72
C ALA A 483 4.09 -3.76 28.75
N LEU A 484 4.20 -4.48 27.64
CA LEU A 484 3.13 -4.59 26.66
C LEU A 484 2.00 -5.48 27.16
N THR A 485 0.79 -5.14 26.74
CA THR A 485 -0.43 -5.94 26.96
C THR A 485 -1.19 -6.03 25.63
N PRO A 486 -2.19 -6.91 25.49
CA PRO A 486 -3.02 -6.94 24.28
C PRO A 486 -3.57 -5.55 23.95
N MET A 487 -3.41 -5.15 22.69
CA MET A 487 -3.80 -3.83 22.19
C MET A 487 -4.97 -3.96 21.21
N VAL A 488 -5.77 -2.90 21.14
CA VAL A 488 -6.76 -2.70 20.07
C VAL A 488 -6.65 -1.29 19.51
N ALA A 489 -6.99 -1.09 18.24
CA ALA A 489 -7.09 0.25 17.65
C ALA A 489 -8.55 0.63 17.46
N ALA A 490 -8.95 1.78 18.02
CA ALA A 490 -10.31 2.29 17.89
C ALA A 490 -10.62 2.76 16.45
N PRO A 491 -11.88 2.78 16.01
CA PRO A 491 -12.27 3.13 14.66
C PRO A 491 -11.74 4.48 14.18
N GLY A 492 -11.49 4.58 12.87
CA GLY A 492 -11.17 5.83 12.18
C GLY A 492 -9.68 6.02 11.88
N ASP A 493 -8.78 5.49 12.70
CA ASP A 493 -7.33 5.62 12.51
C ASP A 493 -6.57 4.47 13.21
N PRO A 494 -5.63 3.78 12.53
CA PRO A 494 -4.79 2.74 13.15
C PRO A 494 -3.96 3.25 14.33
N GLY A 495 -3.65 4.55 14.36
CA GLY A 495 -2.98 5.27 15.44
C GLY A 495 -3.79 5.40 16.73
N ASN A 496 -5.08 5.06 16.73
CA ASN A 496 -5.93 5.08 17.93
C ASN A 496 -5.74 3.81 18.78
N GLY A 497 -4.50 3.34 18.88
CA GLY A 497 -4.12 2.17 19.68
C GLY A 497 -4.31 2.43 21.18
N VAL A 498 -4.97 1.50 21.86
CA VAL A 498 -5.18 1.50 23.31
C VAL A 498 -4.96 0.10 23.87
N ALA A 499 -4.47 0.02 25.11
CA ALA A 499 -4.41 -1.25 25.83
C ALA A 499 -5.85 -1.76 26.05
N LEU A 500 -6.10 -3.02 25.67
CA LEU A 500 -7.44 -3.60 25.72
C LEU A 500 -7.99 -3.61 27.15
N GLY A 501 -7.14 -3.92 28.14
CA GLY A 501 -7.51 -3.88 29.56
C GLY A 501 -7.90 -2.49 30.07
N GLY A 502 -7.48 -1.42 29.36
CA GLY A 502 -7.79 -0.03 29.70
C GLY A 502 -9.09 0.51 29.10
N LEU A 503 -9.85 -0.29 28.35
CA LEU A 503 -11.16 0.13 27.83
C LEU A 503 -12.16 0.33 28.98
N ALA A 504 -12.77 1.52 29.04
CA ALA A 504 -13.78 1.87 30.04
C ALA A 504 -15.05 1.01 29.91
N GLU A 505 -15.44 0.69 28.68
CA GLU A 505 -16.61 -0.14 28.38
C GLU A 505 -16.23 -1.24 27.38
N ARG A 506 -16.85 -2.42 27.51
CA ARG A 506 -16.64 -3.53 26.58
C ARG A 506 -17.50 -3.32 25.34
N VAL A 507 -16.83 -3.24 24.20
CA VAL A 507 -17.47 -2.97 22.91
C VAL A 507 -18.06 -4.26 22.37
N ARG A 508 -19.38 -4.30 22.16
CA ARG A 508 -20.07 -5.40 21.48
C ARG A 508 -19.59 -5.51 20.03
N VAL A 509 -19.41 -6.73 19.54
CA VAL A 509 -18.98 -6.98 18.15
C VAL A 509 -20.06 -7.75 17.40
N ASP A 510 -20.28 -7.38 16.14
CA ASP A 510 -21.19 -8.07 15.21
C ASP A 510 -20.41 -8.98 14.24
N ILE A 511 -19.16 -8.60 13.94
CA ILE A 511 -18.31 -9.29 12.98
C ILE A 511 -16.91 -9.44 13.56
N ALA A 512 -16.35 -10.64 13.50
CA ALA A 512 -14.95 -10.92 13.76
C ALA A 512 -14.30 -11.43 12.47
N TYR A 513 -13.20 -10.80 12.05
CA TYR A 513 -12.50 -11.16 10.83
C TYR A 513 -11.02 -11.44 11.10
N GLY A 514 -10.64 -12.71 10.98
CA GLY A 514 -9.25 -13.16 10.96
C GLY A 514 -8.79 -13.43 9.52
N GLY A 515 -7.56 -13.01 9.18
CA GLY A 515 -7.02 -13.10 7.82
C GLY A 515 -6.42 -11.80 7.30
N SER A 516 -6.15 -11.74 5.99
CA SER A 516 -5.31 -10.75 5.27
C SER A 516 -3.81 -11.02 5.32
N CYS A 517 -2.99 -10.20 4.62
CA CYS A 517 -1.54 -10.33 4.64
C CYS A 517 -0.93 -10.20 6.04
N THR A 518 -1.58 -9.48 6.96
CA THR A 518 -1.10 -9.34 8.34
C THR A 518 -1.53 -10.45 9.27
N ALA A 519 -2.56 -11.25 8.93
CA ALA A 519 -3.11 -12.23 9.87
C ALA A 519 -3.64 -13.52 9.20
N GLY A 520 -3.09 -13.90 8.04
CA GLY A 520 -3.47 -15.09 7.29
C GLY A 520 -2.37 -16.14 7.18
N LYS A 521 -1.30 -16.07 7.96
CA LYS A 521 -0.11 -16.93 7.88
C LYS A 521 -0.22 -18.12 8.85
N ARG A 522 0.74 -19.06 8.81
CA ARG A 522 0.69 -20.27 9.67
C ARG A 522 0.67 -19.89 11.15
N ALA A 523 1.57 -19.00 11.57
CA ALA A 523 1.62 -18.56 12.97
C ALA A 523 0.31 -17.88 13.44
N ASP A 524 -0.36 -17.13 12.56
CA ASP A 524 -1.66 -16.51 12.91
C ASP A 524 -2.75 -17.57 13.11
N PHE A 525 -2.76 -18.60 12.25
CA PHE A 525 -3.70 -19.71 12.36
C PHE A 525 -3.42 -20.62 13.55
N ASP A 526 -2.17 -20.78 13.97
CA ASP A 526 -1.82 -21.44 15.23
C ASP A 526 -2.43 -20.68 16.42
N GLN A 527 -2.37 -19.33 16.39
CA GLN A 527 -2.94 -18.46 17.42
C GLN A 527 -4.48 -18.50 17.42
N TYR A 528 -5.13 -18.45 16.24
CA TYR A 528 -6.58 -18.64 16.13
C TYR A 528 -6.99 -20.01 16.67
N HIS A 529 -6.30 -21.07 16.26
CA HIS A 529 -6.57 -22.43 16.71
C HIS A 529 -6.46 -22.58 18.22
N GLN A 530 -5.45 -21.99 18.86
CA GLN A 530 -5.30 -22.04 20.32
C GLN A 530 -6.56 -21.56 21.06
N VAL A 531 -7.18 -20.48 20.58
CA VAL A 531 -8.39 -19.91 21.20
C VAL A 531 -9.64 -20.72 20.84
N LEU A 532 -9.79 -21.07 19.56
CA LEU A 532 -11.00 -21.70 19.05
C LEU A 532 -11.10 -23.19 19.42
N ASP A 533 -10.00 -23.93 19.49
CA ASP A 533 -9.96 -25.29 20.04
C ASP A 533 -10.31 -25.28 21.54
N TRP A 534 -9.76 -24.34 22.30
CA TRP A 534 -10.09 -24.19 23.72
C TRP A 534 -11.60 -23.96 23.93
N ALA A 535 -12.22 -23.15 23.06
CA ALA A 535 -13.65 -22.86 23.08
C ALA A 535 -14.49 -24.08 22.65
N ALA A 536 -14.11 -24.72 21.54
CA ALA A 536 -14.80 -25.91 21.01
C ALA A 536 -14.84 -27.06 22.03
N ARG A 537 -13.73 -27.33 22.73
CA ARG A 537 -13.66 -28.36 23.79
C ARG A 537 -14.57 -28.09 24.99
N ARG A 538 -15.09 -26.87 25.13
CA ARG A 538 -16.03 -26.45 26.16
C ARG A 538 -17.46 -26.32 25.65
N GLY A 539 -17.71 -26.69 24.38
CA GLY A 539 -19.01 -26.52 23.74
C GLY A 539 -19.39 -25.05 23.53
N LEU A 540 -18.42 -24.13 23.55
CA LEU A 540 -18.66 -22.72 23.25
C LEU A 540 -18.69 -22.54 21.73
N VAL A 541 -19.61 -21.72 21.26
CA VAL A 541 -19.79 -21.36 19.86
C VAL A 541 -19.89 -19.85 19.71
N VAL A 542 -19.67 -19.33 18.51
CA VAL A 542 -19.91 -17.92 18.19
C VAL A 542 -21.39 -17.58 18.51
N PRO A 543 -21.67 -16.54 19.31
CA PRO A 543 -23.03 -16.20 19.71
C PRO A 543 -23.95 -15.82 18.55
N ALA A 544 -25.26 -16.00 18.73
CA ALA A 544 -26.25 -15.53 17.76
C ALA A 544 -26.10 -14.02 17.50
N GLY A 545 -26.02 -13.64 16.22
CA GLY A 545 -25.82 -12.25 15.79
C GLY A 545 -24.36 -11.87 15.55
N VAL A 546 -23.39 -12.72 15.93
CA VAL A 546 -21.97 -12.53 15.62
C VAL A 546 -21.57 -13.41 14.44
N ARG A 547 -20.79 -12.89 13.50
CA ARG A 547 -20.19 -13.69 12.41
C ARG A 547 -18.67 -13.75 12.56
N LEU A 548 -18.09 -14.94 12.52
CA LEU A 548 -16.64 -15.14 12.50
C LEU A 548 -16.20 -15.60 11.12
N PHE A 549 -15.30 -14.85 10.50
CA PHE A 549 -14.64 -15.22 9.25
C PHE A 549 -13.16 -15.51 9.51
N LEU A 550 -12.64 -16.60 8.95
CA LEU A 550 -11.21 -16.92 8.93
C LEU A 550 -10.76 -17.09 7.48
N GLN A 551 -9.93 -16.17 7.00
CA GLN A 551 -9.43 -16.16 5.64
C GLN A 551 -7.96 -16.56 5.59
N PHE A 552 -7.67 -17.65 4.89
CA PHE A 552 -6.29 -18.12 4.70
C PHE A 552 -5.49 -17.11 3.88
N GLY A 553 -4.20 -16.94 4.17
CA GLY A 553 -3.32 -16.04 3.42
C GLY A 553 -2.83 -16.65 2.11
N THR A 554 -2.63 -17.97 2.07
CA THR A 554 -2.23 -18.74 0.89
C THR A 554 -2.87 -20.14 0.93
N VAL A 555 -2.91 -20.83 -0.20
CA VAL A 555 -3.37 -22.23 -0.26
C VAL A 555 -2.51 -23.11 0.65
N ALA A 556 -1.20 -22.86 0.73
CA ALA A 556 -0.28 -23.60 1.60
C ALA A 556 -0.59 -23.42 3.10
N VAL A 557 -1.17 -22.29 3.51
CA VAL A 557 -1.65 -22.10 4.89
C VAL A 557 -2.93 -22.89 5.15
N ARG A 558 -3.86 -22.92 4.19
CA ARG A 558 -5.06 -23.75 4.29
C ARG A 558 -4.70 -25.24 4.41
N GLU A 559 -3.81 -25.71 3.56
CA GLU A 559 -3.32 -27.10 3.57
C GLU A 559 -2.62 -27.45 4.89
N TYR A 560 -1.82 -26.51 5.41
CA TYR A 560 -1.22 -26.66 6.74
C TYR A 560 -2.29 -26.82 7.82
N CYS A 561 -3.32 -25.96 7.85
CA CYS A 561 -4.41 -26.06 8.83
C CYS A 561 -5.18 -27.38 8.72
N ALA A 562 -5.40 -27.88 7.50
CA ALA A 562 -6.01 -29.18 7.27
C ALA A 562 -5.13 -30.32 7.81
N ALA A 563 -3.82 -30.29 7.51
CA ALA A 563 -2.87 -31.30 7.98
C ALA A 563 -2.71 -31.31 9.50
N GLN A 564 -2.83 -30.15 10.16
CA GLN A 564 -2.81 -30.05 11.62
C GLN A 564 -4.16 -30.36 12.28
N GLY A 565 -5.23 -30.57 11.51
CA GLY A 565 -6.57 -30.87 12.04
C GLY A 565 -7.34 -29.66 12.58
N TYR A 566 -6.93 -28.43 12.25
CA TYR A 566 -7.53 -27.20 12.82
C TYR A 566 -8.96 -26.94 12.34
N LEU A 567 -9.30 -27.40 11.14
CA LEU A 567 -10.58 -27.09 10.50
C LEU A 567 -11.77 -27.55 11.34
N ALA A 568 -11.68 -28.71 11.98
CA ALA A 568 -12.75 -29.24 12.82
C ALA A 568 -13.05 -28.32 14.02
N ALA A 569 -12.03 -27.73 14.65
CA ALA A 569 -12.22 -26.78 15.74
C ALA A 569 -12.87 -25.48 15.25
N PHE A 570 -12.48 -24.99 14.07
CA PHE A 570 -13.06 -23.79 13.47
C PHE A 570 -14.53 -23.99 13.09
N GLU A 571 -14.87 -25.13 12.51
CA GLU A 571 -16.24 -25.48 12.17
C GLU A 571 -17.10 -25.67 13.43
N ALA A 572 -16.56 -26.32 14.47
CA ALA A 572 -17.28 -26.57 15.73
C ALA A 572 -17.74 -25.29 16.44
N VAL A 573 -16.97 -24.20 16.33
CA VAL A 573 -17.35 -22.89 16.90
C VAL A 573 -18.23 -22.06 15.95
N GLY A 574 -18.43 -22.49 14.70
CA GLY A 574 -19.23 -21.79 13.70
C GLY A 574 -18.48 -20.74 12.88
N ALA A 575 -17.17 -20.90 12.65
CA ALA A 575 -16.40 -20.01 11.77
C ALA A 575 -16.70 -20.26 10.29
N GLU A 576 -16.85 -19.20 9.50
CA GLU A 576 -16.85 -19.26 8.03
C GLU A 576 -15.42 -19.21 7.50
N LEU A 577 -15.00 -20.25 6.80
CA LEU A 577 -13.65 -20.36 6.24
C LEU A 577 -13.62 -19.80 4.80
N LEU A 578 -12.71 -18.87 4.55
CA LEU A 578 -12.54 -18.24 3.24
C LEU A 578 -11.21 -18.66 2.60
N GLN A 579 -11.26 -19.00 1.30
CA GLN A 579 -10.06 -19.18 0.46
C GLN A 579 -9.21 -17.90 0.39
N PRO A 580 -7.94 -17.99 -0.01
CA PRO A 580 -7.04 -16.84 0.00
C PRO A 580 -7.43 -15.71 -0.93
N ALA A 581 -7.36 -14.48 -0.41
CA ALA A 581 -7.54 -13.23 -1.15
C ALA A 581 -7.20 -12.04 -0.23
N CYS A 582 -7.24 -10.82 -0.75
CA CYS A 582 -7.27 -9.62 0.10
C CYS A 582 -8.61 -9.50 0.87
N GLY A 583 -9.73 -9.82 0.21
CA GLY A 583 -11.07 -9.95 0.84
C GLY A 583 -11.55 -8.67 1.54
N ALA A 584 -12.05 -8.81 2.77
CA ALA A 584 -12.58 -7.69 3.56
C ALA A 584 -11.55 -6.57 3.80
N CYS A 585 -10.24 -6.88 3.76
CA CYS A 585 -9.19 -5.88 3.94
C CYS A 585 -9.29 -4.74 2.91
N ALA A 586 -9.72 -5.05 1.67
CA ALA A 586 -9.91 -4.09 0.59
C ALA A 586 -11.39 -3.81 0.28
N ASN A 587 -12.32 -4.16 1.18
CA ASN A 587 -13.77 -4.11 0.93
C ASN A 587 -14.22 -4.96 -0.28
N CYS A 588 -13.47 -6.02 -0.60
CA CYS A 588 -13.62 -6.84 -1.80
C CYS A 588 -14.09 -8.26 -1.48
N GLY A 589 -14.93 -8.46 -0.45
CA GLY A 589 -15.45 -9.80 -0.14
C GLY A 589 -16.23 -9.88 1.18
N PRO A 590 -16.55 -11.11 1.63
CA PRO A 590 -17.20 -11.36 2.91
C PRO A 590 -16.36 -10.87 4.10
N GLY A 591 -17.02 -10.53 5.20
CA GLY A 591 -16.35 -10.04 6.43
C GLY A 591 -16.26 -8.52 6.55
N SER A 592 -16.67 -7.77 5.52
CA SER A 592 -16.92 -6.33 5.62
C SER A 592 -18.28 -6.05 6.26
N SER A 593 -18.39 -4.91 6.93
CA SER A 593 -19.67 -4.41 7.44
C SER A 593 -20.60 -4.04 6.28
N GLU A 594 -21.91 -4.12 6.52
CA GLU A 594 -22.96 -3.80 5.54
C GLU A 594 -23.78 -2.58 5.99
N ARG A 595 -23.79 -2.29 7.29
CA ARG A 595 -24.55 -1.20 7.92
C ARG A 595 -23.67 -0.39 8.87
N ALA A 596 -23.96 0.90 9.01
CA ALA A 596 -23.11 1.85 9.75
C ALA A 596 -23.05 1.57 11.27
N GLU A 597 -24.08 0.92 11.81
CA GLU A 597 -24.18 0.54 13.22
C GLU A 597 -23.33 -0.69 13.58
N GLN A 598 -22.95 -1.50 12.59
CA GLN A 598 -22.21 -2.74 12.84
C GLN A 598 -20.79 -2.44 13.35
N VAL A 599 -20.35 -3.23 14.31
CA VAL A 599 -18.99 -3.21 14.85
C VAL A 599 -18.24 -4.45 14.39
N THR A 600 -17.10 -4.23 13.74
CA THR A 600 -16.18 -5.29 13.32
C THR A 600 -14.92 -5.24 14.18
N VAL A 601 -14.47 -6.39 14.68
CA VAL A 601 -13.11 -6.57 15.20
C VAL A 601 -12.30 -7.38 14.19
N SER A 602 -11.13 -6.89 13.81
CA SER A 602 -10.39 -7.45 12.68
C SER A 602 -8.88 -7.47 12.89
N ALA A 603 -8.24 -8.51 12.35
CA ALA A 603 -6.78 -8.63 12.36
C ALA A 603 -6.08 -7.98 11.15
N ILE A 604 -6.84 -7.27 10.30
CA ILE A 604 -6.28 -6.46 9.20
C ILE A 604 -5.48 -5.26 9.74
N ASN A 605 -4.82 -4.54 8.86
CA ASN A 605 -3.86 -3.48 9.19
C ASN A 605 -4.41 -2.05 9.21
N ARG A 606 -5.56 -1.77 8.56
CA ARG A 606 -6.13 -0.41 8.44
C ARG A 606 -7.60 -0.36 8.80
N ASN A 607 -8.04 0.69 9.50
CA ASN A 607 -9.43 0.92 9.89
C ASN A 607 -9.94 2.34 9.62
N PHE A 608 -9.43 2.99 8.57
CA PHE A 608 -9.99 4.24 8.07
C PHE A 608 -11.48 4.11 7.72
N PRO A 609 -12.28 5.19 7.79
CA PRO A 609 -13.69 5.16 7.43
C PRO A 609 -13.92 4.58 6.03
N GLY A 610 -14.86 3.64 5.89
CA GLY A 610 -15.19 2.99 4.62
C GLY A 610 -14.22 1.89 4.16
N ARG A 611 -13.15 1.60 4.92
CA ARG A 611 -12.12 0.62 4.52
C ARG A 611 -12.63 -0.81 4.38
N SER A 612 -13.56 -1.23 5.24
CA SER A 612 -14.17 -2.56 5.25
C SER A 612 -15.67 -2.44 5.56
N GLY A 613 -16.36 -1.75 4.66
CA GLY A 613 -17.77 -1.40 4.80
C GLY A 613 -18.02 -0.11 5.60
N PRO A 614 -19.30 0.25 5.79
CA PRO A 614 -19.70 1.53 6.38
C PRO A 614 -19.68 1.55 7.93
N GLY A 615 -19.47 0.42 8.59
CA GLY A 615 -19.51 0.26 10.04
C GLY A 615 -18.24 0.71 10.77
N LYS A 616 -18.20 0.44 12.08
CA LYS A 616 -17.09 0.76 12.98
C LYS A 616 -16.10 -0.41 13.01
N LEU A 617 -14.85 -0.15 12.65
CA LEU A 617 -13.82 -1.19 12.54
C LEU A 617 -12.73 -1.02 13.62
N TRP A 618 -12.59 -2.03 14.47
CA TRP A 618 -11.52 -2.15 15.47
C TRP A 618 -10.43 -3.08 14.93
N LEU A 619 -9.16 -2.70 15.15
CA LEU A 619 -8.02 -3.57 14.86
C LEU A 619 -7.59 -4.31 16.12
N ALA A 620 -7.23 -5.59 15.99
CA ALA A 620 -6.77 -6.41 17.09
C ALA A 620 -5.82 -7.52 16.62
N SER A 621 -5.11 -8.17 17.55
CA SER A 621 -4.29 -9.36 17.28
C SER A 621 -5.15 -10.60 16.98
N PRO A 622 -4.61 -11.61 16.25
CA PRO A 622 -5.30 -12.87 15.99
C PRO A 622 -5.99 -13.51 17.22
N PRO A 623 -5.31 -13.70 18.37
CA PRO A 623 -5.96 -14.30 19.55
C PRO A 623 -7.07 -13.40 20.12
N THR A 624 -6.93 -12.07 20.04
CA THR A 624 -7.94 -11.13 20.51
C THR A 624 -9.18 -11.14 19.60
N VAL A 625 -9.02 -11.25 18.28
CA VAL A 625 -10.14 -11.40 17.34
C VAL A 625 -10.92 -12.69 17.63
N ALA A 626 -10.23 -13.82 17.75
CA ALA A 626 -10.88 -15.10 18.04
C ALA A 626 -11.58 -15.09 19.41
N ALA A 627 -10.94 -14.54 20.45
CA ALA A 627 -11.54 -14.48 21.77
C ALA A 627 -12.77 -13.57 21.79
N SER A 628 -12.70 -12.43 21.09
CA SER A 628 -13.82 -11.50 20.95
C SER A 628 -14.99 -12.09 20.17
N ALA A 629 -14.72 -12.93 19.17
CA ALA A 629 -15.75 -13.64 18.41
C ALA A 629 -16.59 -14.58 19.30
N ILE A 630 -15.92 -15.34 20.19
CA ILE A 630 -16.58 -16.24 21.14
C ILE A 630 -17.33 -15.46 22.23
N ALA A 631 -16.78 -14.33 22.69
CA ALA A 631 -17.42 -13.51 23.73
C ALA A 631 -18.58 -12.64 23.21
N GLY A 632 -18.58 -12.29 21.92
CA GLY A 632 -19.49 -11.29 21.33
C GLY A 632 -19.17 -9.84 21.74
N GLU A 633 -17.98 -9.60 22.30
CA GLU A 633 -17.45 -8.29 22.65
C GLU A 633 -15.92 -8.31 22.73
N LEU A 634 -15.27 -7.14 22.70
CA LEU A 634 -13.81 -7.05 22.74
C LEU A 634 -13.23 -7.61 24.04
N VAL A 635 -12.51 -8.73 23.96
CA VAL A 635 -11.82 -9.37 25.09
C VAL A 635 -10.51 -10.01 24.65
N SER A 636 -9.55 -10.07 25.57
CA SER A 636 -8.35 -10.91 25.39
C SER A 636 -8.69 -12.38 25.64
N PHE A 637 -7.83 -13.27 25.17
CA PHE A 637 -7.97 -14.69 25.47
C PHE A 637 -7.82 -14.98 26.98
N ALA A 638 -6.97 -14.24 27.69
CA ALA A 638 -6.83 -14.37 29.14
C ALA A 638 -8.13 -14.02 29.88
N GLU A 639 -8.79 -12.93 29.50
CA GLU A 639 -10.10 -12.54 30.05
C GLU A 639 -11.19 -13.55 29.69
N LEU A 640 -11.21 -14.05 28.44
CA LEU A 640 -12.17 -15.07 28.02
C LEU A 640 -12.04 -16.34 28.89
N ARG A 641 -10.82 -16.82 29.13
CA ARG A 641 -10.58 -17.98 30.02
C ARG A 641 -11.04 -17.71 31.45
N ALA A 642 -10.85 -16.49 31.96
CA ALA A 642 -11.29 -16.12 33.30
C ALA A 642 -12.82 -16.11 33.46
N ARG A 643 -13.59 -15.92 32.38
CA ARG A 643 -15.06 -16.00 32.39
C ARG A 643 -15.59 -17.43 32.45
N TYR A 644 -14.80 -18.39 31.97
CA TYR A 644 -15.14 -19.81 31.96
C TYR A 644 -14.05 -20.60 32.70
N PRO A 645 -13.91 -20.40 34.04
CA PRO A 645 -13.03 -21.24 34.83
C PRO A 645 -13.54 -22.68 34.68
N GLY A 646 -12.69 -23.52 34.10
CA GLY A 646 -12.96 -24.96 33.93
C GLY A 646 -12.86 -25.69 35.24
#